data_AF-A0A6N8XI70-F1
#
_entry.id   AF-A0A6N8XI70-F1
#
_cell.length_a   1.000
_cell.length_b   1.000
_cell.length_c   1.000
_cell.angle_alpha   90.00
_cell.angle_beta   90.00
_cell.angle_gamma   90.00
#
_symmetry.space_group_name_H-M   'P 1'
#
loop_
_entity.id
_entity.type
_entity.pdbx_description
1 polymer ?
#
loop_
_entity_poly.entity_id
_entity_poly.type
_entity_poly.pdbx_seq_one_letter_code
_entity_poly.pdbx_strand_id
1 'polypeptide(L)'
;MEGFGIELAAEADNLFGGHDRPAVLHFLPDLEVLEMGVRHHGGGFYGHGVPGGAVTETGTENGRSMAGAGPLGKKNTHGERPMANTSTTTPATERGTHPLNALTPAEIEAAGAIVRGWDGWTETAKFESIRLHYPDKAQCRAEIASGKAGDSRKAYVSIYDTADNSVSELIVDLAGEAVESAVGAPGARAAINVDEFMVCAETVPQHPDFIAAMERRGVTDLSHIQVDPFSAGNFGFEDEEGRRLVHCLVYLRKDPGDNGYAHPVEGLNVLFDLNKVEVVRVIDHAVHDVPMASSNYHADRPEIAEILRSDLKPIDIAQPDGPTFTVEDRVVTWANWRFHVEFHPREGLVLNDIQVRGGEKAPWRPLIWRASIAEMVVPYGDPSFNHYRKNAFDVGEYGLGQVANPLKLGCDCRGNIHYFDGVFNLTSGEPVVVDNAICMHEEDDGMLWKHTDYMTDEMEHRRARRLLVSMIATVGNYEYGFYWVFHMDGTLELDIKATGIMNTQGLNAISGTGYGTEIMPGVTAPNHQHLFCARLDMAVDGDANRLVEMNVVQPPMGDGNPNGNAFRVEPTVLETEGGRTRNADTERFWRVESAAATNGLGRPTAYRLHSSGMLRPWFHAGTMMEKRAAFIFNHVWCTPYDPAERYPAGRFVNQSDGSETIAAWVKQGRSIRDTDIVLWHSFGLLHLPRLEDWPVQPVARTGFRLEADGFFDRNPTLDVPPGA
;
A
#
# COMPACT_ATOMS: atom_id res chain seq x y z
N MET A 1 -38.38 -13.62 42.35
CA MET A 1 -38.29 -15.09 42.42
C MET A 1 -36.83 -15.40 42.21
N GLU A 2 -36.10 -15.48 43.33
CA GLU A 2 -35.52 -16.75 43.85
C GLU A 2 -34.48 -17.28 42.87
N GLY A 3 -33.18 -17.34 43.14
CA GLY A 3 -32.45 -17.54 44.38
C GLY A 3 -31.35 -18.57 44.07
N PHE A 4 -30.15 -18.39 44.63
CA PHE A 4 -29.09 -19.37 44.96
C PHE A 4 -27.70 -18.75 44.74
N GLY A 5 -27.05 -18.44 45.86
CA GLY A 5 -25.60 -18.22 45.91
C GLY A 5 -24.85 -19.51 46.22
N ILE A 6 -23.53 -19.48 46.06
CA ILE A 6 -22.55 -20.29 46.77
C ILE A 6 -21.30 -19.40 46.95
N GLU A 7 -20.96 -19.10 48.20
CA GLU A 7 -19.61 -18.77 48.66
C GLU A 7 -18.82 -20.08 48.83
N LEU A 8 -17.53 -20.08 48.51
CA LEU A 8 -16.52 -20.87 49.21
C LEU A 8 -15.15 -20.20 49.08
N ALA A 9 -14.52 -20.01 50.23
CA ALA A 9 -13.27 -19.32 50.44
C ALA A 9 -12.07 -20.28 50.60
N ALA A 10 -10.89 -19.72 50.32
CA ALA A 10 -9.64 -19.85 51.07
C ALA A 10 -8.69 -21.07 50.93
N GLU A 11 -7.42 -20.69 50.74
CA GLU A 11 -6.15 -21.22 51.30
C GLU A 11 -5.44 -22.42 50.66
N ALA A 12 -4.24 -22.15 50.10
CA ALA A 12 -2.99 -22.79 50.52
C ALA A 12 -1.75 -21.99 50.07
N ASP A 13 -0.75 -21.99 50.95
CA ASP A 13 0.45 -21.15 51.08
C ASP A 13 1.69 -21.56 50.26
N ASN A 14 2.56 -20.54 50.07
CA ASN A 14 4.04 -20.50 50.11
C ASN A 14 4.94 -21.41 49.25
N LEU A 15 6.02 -20.82 48.70
CA LEU A 15 7.43 -21.14 49.05
C LEU A 15 8.47 -20.25 48.31
N PHE A 16 9.34 -19.60 49.12
CA PHE A 16 10.67 -18.94 48.88
C PHE A 16 10.69 -17.62 48.05
N GLY A 17 11.14 -16.43 48.53
CA GLY A 17 12.26 -16.05 49.40
C GLY A 17 13.57 -16.02 48.59
N GLY A 18 14.34 -14.96 48.35
CA GLY A 18 14.59 -13.66 48.98
C GLY A 18 16.13 -13.45 49.03
N HIS A 19 16.64 -12.26 48.66
CA HIS A 19 17.86 -11.56 49.17
C HIS A 19 18.71 -10.77 48.14
N ASP A 20 18.67 -9.45 48.32
CA ASP A 20 19.74 -8.47 48.60
C ASP A 20 20.96 -8.21 47.68
N ARG A 21 21.13 -6.90 47.39
CA ARG A 21 22.34 -6.18 46.95
C ARG A 21 23.26 -5.85 48.15
N PRO A 22 24.56 -5.52 47.94
CA PRO A 22 25.03 -4.11 47.97
C PRO A 22 26.20 -3.83 46.96
N ALA A 23 26.32 -2.69 46.27
CA ALA A 23 26.81 -1.33 46.63
C ALA A 23 28.36 -1.09 46.61
N VAL A 24 28.77 -0.15 45.71
CA VAL A 24 29.82 0.92 45.81
C VAL A 24 31.32 0.61 45.56
N LEU A 25 31.96 1.36 44.63
CA LEU A 25 33.17 2.19 44.88
C LEU A 25 33.52 3.18 43.74
N HIS A 26 34.04 4.36 44.15
CA HIS A 26 34.44 5.57 43.41
C HIS A 26 35.80 5.47 42.67
N PHE A 27 36.07 6.35 41.68
CA PHE A 27 37.13 7.40 41.64
C PHE A 27 37.28 8.06 40.23
N LEU A 28 37.33 9.40 40.19
CA LEU A 28 37.92 10.28 39.13
C LEU A 28 39.38 10.64 39.56
N PRO A 29 40.25 11.43 38.85
CA PRO A 29 40.04 12.32 37.68
C PRO A 29 41.23 12.45 36.65
N ASP A 30 41.05 13.37 35.67
CA ASP A 30 42.01 14.33 35.06
C ASP A 30 42.59 14.18 33.61
N LEU A 31 42.21 15.19 32.78
CA LEU A 31 42.99 16.07 31.84
C LEU A 31 43.77 15.47 30.63
N GLU A 32 43.94 16.08 29.43
CA GLU A 32 43.59 17.38 28.82
C GLU A 32 43.91 17.38 27.26
N VAL A 33 43.10 18.14 26.49
CA VAL A 33 43.25 18.93 25.20
C VAL A 33 43.97 18.47 23.90
N LEU A 34 43.37 18.98 22.79
CA LEU A 34 43.87 19.41 21.45
C LEU A 34 43.64 18.41 20.28
N GLU A 35 43.11 18.75 19.09
CA GLU A 35 42.80 20.02 18.43
C GLU A 35 41.85 19.78 17.21
N MET A 36 41.32 20.89 16.68
CA MET A 36 40.22 21.06 15.72
C MET A 36 40.43 20.49 14.30
N GLY A 37 39.32 20.15 13.65
CA GLY A 37 39.24 19.90 12.21
C GLY A 37 37.83 20.11 11.66
N VAL A 38 37.47 21.38 11.41
CA VAL A 38 36.22 21.81 10.78
C VAL A 38 36.14 21.32 9.33
N ARG A 39 35.06 20.63 8.95
CA ARG A 39 34.60 20.57 7.55
C ARG A 39 33.10 20.76 7.48
N HIS A 40 32.71 21.87 6.86
CA HIS A 40 31.35 22.15 6.41
C HIS A 40 30.93 21.14 5.33
N HIS A 41 29.73 20.58 5.47
CA HIS A 41 28.94 20.12 4.33
C HIS A 41 27.58 20.79 4.39
N GLY A 42 27.35 21.70 3.44
CA GLY A 42 26.05 22.30 3.19
C GLY A 42 25.17 21.32 2.40
N GLY A 43 23.93 21.19 2.83
CA GLY A 43 22.84 20.62 2.04
C GLY A 43 22.37 21.57 0.94
N GLY A 44 21.75 21.03 -0.10
CA GLY A 44 21.18 21.79 -1.20
C GLY A 44 20.28 20.93 -2.07
N PHE A 45 18.99 21.27 -2.03
CA PHE A 45 17.87 20.80 -2.84
C PHE A 45 17.99 21.22 -4.33
N TYR A 46 17.19 20.56 -5.18
CA TYR A 46 16.74 20.85 -6.56
C TYR A 46 17.44 21.94 -7.39
N GLY A 47 17.86 21.60 -8.62
CA GLY A 47 18.10 22.61 -9.67
C GLY A 47 18.79 22.12 -10.96
N HIS A 48 18.00 22.02 -12.03
CA HIS A 48 18.27 22.25 -13.45
C HIS A 48 19.67 21.98 -14.06
N GLY A 49 19.69 21.18 -15.12
CA GLY A 49 20.83 21.09 -16.05
C GLY A 49 20.42 21.29 -17.50
N VAL A 50 21.20 22.08 -18.27
CA VAL A 50 21.54 21.93 -19.72
C VAL A 50 22.78 22.85 -20.03
N PRO A 51 23.48 22.79 -21.19
CA PRO A 51 24.64 21.91 -21.46
C PRO A 51 25.88 22.60 -22.09
N GLY A 52 26.92 21.81 -22.39
CA GLY A 52 28.02 22.11 -23.33
C GLY A 52 29.38 21.67 -22.76
N GLY A 53 30.36 21.14 -23.51
CA GLY A 53 30.55 20.88 -24.92
C GLY A 53 31.89 20.12 -25.08
N ALA A 54 32.09 19.51 -26.24
CA ALA A 54 33.19 18.63 -26.61
C ALA A 54 34.58 19.27 -26.61
N VAL A 55 35.64 18.47 -26.36
CA VAL A 55 36.96 18.62 -26.99
C VAL A 55 37.61 17.24 -27.19
N THR A 56 37.91 16.93 -28.45
CA THR A 56 38.79 15.88 -28.97
C THR A 56 40.26 16.33 -29.00
N GLU A 57 41.23 15.40 -28.93
CA GLU A 57 42.48 15.34 -29.74
C GLU A 57 43.50 14.35 -29.09
N THR A 58 43.85 13.21 -29.70
CA THR A 58 44.84 12.87 -30.77
C THR A 58 46.17 12.29 -30.25
N GLY A 59 46.72 11.31 -30.98
CA GLY A 59 48.16 10.99 -31.03
C GLY A 59 48.52 9.52 -30.78
N THR A 60 48.42 8.61 -31.75
CA THR A 60 49.49 8.13 -32.69
C THR A 60 50.56 7.17 -32.10
N GLU A 61 50.36 5.88 -32.41
CA GLU A 61 51.24 4.96 -33.18
C GLU A 61 52.74 4.68 -32.87
N ASN A 62 53.01 3.36 -32.86
CA ASN A 62 54.09 2.58 -33.52
C ASN A 62 55.19 1.90 -32.67
N GLY A 63 55.39 0.59 -32.94
CA GLY A 63 56.67 -0.11 -32.74
C GLY A 63 56.60 -1.61 -32.41
N ARG A 64 56.68 -2.49 -33.42
CA ARG A 64 56.85 -3.96 -33.35
C ARG A 64 58.28 -4.39 -32.96
N SER A 65 58.46 -5.55 -32.30
CA SER A 65 59.21 -6.73 -32.81
C SER A 65 59.89 -7.65 -31.75
N MET A 66 59.36 -8.88 -31.64
CA MET A 66 60.00 -10.23 -31.63
C MET A 66 60.89 -10.78 -30.48
N ALA A 67 60.39 -11.89 -29.94
CA ALA A 67 61.01 -13.23 -29.71
C ALA A 67 61.76 -13.57 -28.40
N GLY A 68 61.32 -14.66 -27.74
CA GLY A 68 62.20 -15.53 -26.93
C GLY A 68 61.57 -16.28 -25.73
N ALA A 69 61.24 -17.56 -25.92
CA ALA A 69 61.28 -18.70 -24.96
C ALA A 69 60.51 -18.68 -23.61
N GLY A 70 59.64 -19.68 -23.38
CA GLY A 70 59.11 -20.05 -22.05
C GLY A 70 60.04 -21.01 -21.27
N PRO A 71 59.59 -21.72 -20.20
CA PRO A 71 58.27 -21.72 -19.54
C PRO A 71 58.30 -21.66 -17.99
N LEU A 72 57.12 -21.81 -17.36
CA LEU A 72 56.82 -22.15 -15.95
C LEU A 72 56.66 -20.99 -14.95
N GLY A 73 55.40 -20.77 -14.54
CA GLY A 73 55.07 -19.99 -13.35
C GLY A 73 53.58 -19.73 -13.21
N LYS A 74 52.87 -20.60 -12.50
CA LYS A 74 51.46 -20.43 -12.09
C LYS A 74 51.24 -19.03 -11.51
N LYS A 75 50.30 -18.27 -12.08
CA LYS A 75 49.48 -17.30 -11.33
C LYS A 75 48.05 -17.40 -11.86
N ASN A 76 47.21 -18.06 -11.07
CA ASN A 76 45.77 -17.83 -11.08
C ASN A 76 45.55 -16.35 -10.78
N THR A 77 45.01 -15.61 -11.74
CA THR A 77 44.32 -14.36 -11.45
C THR A 77 42.83 -14.69 -11.33
N HIS A 78 42.41 -14.92 -10.09
CA HIS A 78 41.02 -14.69 -9.69
C HIS A 78 40.72 -13.20 -9.81
N GLY A 79 39.50 -12.87 -10.25
CA GLY A 79 38.89 -11.59 -9.94
C GLY A 79 38.06 -10.94 -11.03
N GLU A 80 37.35 -11.69 -11.89
CA GLU A 80 36.13 -11.10 -12.47
C GLU A 80 35.14 -10.92 -11.32
N ARG A 81 34.80 -9.67 -11.04
CA ARG A 81 33.84 -9.26 -10.01
C ARG A 81 32.49 -9.93 -10.30
N PRO A 82 31.71 -10.35 -9.28
CA PRO A 82 30.32 -10.70 -9.52
C PRO A 82 29.63 -9.47 -10.14
N MET A 83 28.89 -9.67 -11.23
CA MET A 83 28.20 -8.59 -11.92
C MET A 83 27.30 -7.84 -10.93
N ALA A 84 27.42 -6.51 -10.94
CA ALA A 84 26.74 -5.61 -10.02
C ALA A 84 25.20 -5.72 -10.13
N ASN A 85 24.50 -5.28 -9.08
CA ASN A 85 23.07 -4.96 -9.19
C ASN A 85 22.86 -4.10 -10.45
N THR A 86 21.98 -4.55 -11.34
CA THR A 86 21.63 -3.84 -12.56
C THR A 86 20.19 -3.36 -12.45
N SER A 87 19.89 -2.23 -13.08
CA SER A 87 18.53 -1.76 -13.19
C SER A 87 18.21 -1.21 -14.58
N THR A 88 16.95 -1.34 -14.96
CA THR A 88 16.33 -0.71 -16.14
C THR A 88 15.05 -0.01 -15.70
N THR A 89 14.56 0.95 -16.48
CA THR A 89 13.37 1.74 -16.11
C THR A 89 12.50 1.97 -17.34
N THR A 90 11.18 1.79 -17.20
CA THR A 90 10.18 2.31 -18.14
C THR A 90 9.74 3.72 -17.70
N PRO A 91 10.06 4.77 -18.48
CA PRO A 91 9.80 6.14 -18.09
C PRO A 91 8.31 6.53 -18.14
N ALA A 92 7.90 7.55 -17.39
CA ALA A 92 6.53 8.08 -17.42
C ALA A 92 6.27 9.01 -18.64
N THR A 93 7.33 9.43 -19.34
CA THR A 93 7.24 10.35 -20.48
C THR A 93 6.84 9.68 -21.78
N GLU A 94 6.90 8.35 -21.85
CA GLU A 94 6.54 7.58 -23.03
C GLU A 94 5.10 7.09 -22.95
N ARG A 95 4.26 7.49 -23.91
CA ARG A 95 2.86 7.05 -23.99
C ARG A 95 2.73 5.54 -24.21
N GLY A 96 3.70 4.93 -24.88
CA GLY A 96 3.64 3.52 -25.31
C GLY A 96 2.51 3.24 -26.31
N THR A 97 2.23 1.96 -26.53
CA THR A 97 1.18 1.48 -27.47
C THR A 97 0.04 0.78 -26.76
N HIS A 98 0.16 0.51 -25.46
CA HIS A 98 -0.87 -0.16 -24.69
C HIS A 98 -2.00 0.80 -24.26
N PRO A 99 -3.29 0.45 -24.43
CA PRO A 99 -4.41 1.35 -24.18
C PRO A 99 -4.62 1.71 -22.70
N LEU A 100 -4.08 0.90 -21.78
CA LEU A 100 -4.16 1.14 -20.33
C LEU A 100 -2.94 1.87 -19.76
N ASN A 101 -2.00 2.34 -20.59
CA ASN A 101 -0.90 3.17 -20.11
C ASN A 101 -1.44 4.45 -19.48
N ALA A 102 -0.94 4.80 -18.29
CA ALA A 102 -1.27 6.06 -17.63
C ALA A 102 -0.95 7.28 -18.51
N LEU A 103 -1.63 8.41 -18.28
CA LEU A 103 -1.35 9.63 -19.03
C LEU A 103 0.11 10.07 -18.83
N THR A 104 0.76 10.51 -19.90
CA THR A 104 2.10 11.11 -19.79
C THR A 104 2.01 12.51 -19.16
N PRO A 105 3.13 13.07 -18.63
CA PRO A 105 3.15 14.46 -18.17
C PRO A 105 2.59 15.46 -19.19
N ALA A 106 2.93 15.32 -20.47
CA ALA A 106 2.44 16.18 -21.53
C ALA A 106 0.93 16.04 -21.77
N GLU A 107 0.38 14.83 -21.63
CA GLU A 107 -1.08 14.60 -21.72
C GLU A 107 -1.82 15.19 -20.51
N ILE A 108 -1.21 15.15 -19.32
CA ILE A 108 -1.75 15.79 -18.11
C ILE A 108 -1.76 17.31 -18.26
N GLU A 109 -0.67 17.89 -18.75
CA GLU A 109 -0.58 19.33 -19.05
C GLU A 109 -1.63 19.75 -20.09
N ALA A 110 -1.78 18.97 -21.16
CA ALA A 110 -2.77 19.23 -22.21
C ALA A 110 -4.21 19.17 -21.66
N ALA A 111 -4.53 18.14 -20.87
CA ALA A 111 -5.84 18.03 -20.22
C ALA A 111 -6.11 19.24 -19.31
N GLY A 112 -5.13 19.62 -18.50
CA GLY A 112 -5.22 20.79 -17.62
C GLY A 112 -5.39 22.09 -18.40
N ALA A 113 -4.74 22.25 -19.55
CA ALA A 113 -4.89 23.43 -20.42
C ALA A 113 -6.29 23.50 -21.04
N ILE A 114 -6.82 22.38 -21.55
CA ILE A 114 -8.18 22.29 -22.11
C ILE A 114 -9.22 22.65 -21.05
N VAL A 115 -9.09 22.11 -19.83
CA VAL A 115 -10.04 22.38 -18.74
C VAL A 115 -9.97 23.83 -18.28
N ARG A 116 -8.78 24.46 -18.21
CA ARG A 116 -8.68 25.90 -17.89
C ARG A 116 -9.32 26.82 -18.96
N GLY A 117 -9.41 26.35 -20.20
CA GLY A 117 -10.08 27.06 -21.29
C GLY A 117 -11.59 26.79 -21.39
N TRP A 118 -12.13 25.87 -20.60
CA TRP A 118 -13.55 25.53 -20.59
C TRP A 118 -14.36 26.57 -19.81
N ASP A 119 -15.55 26.91 -20.32
CA ASP A 119 -16.43 27.96 -19.75
C ASP A 119 -16.82 27.74 -18.27
N GLY A 120 -16.74 26.50 -17.78
CA GLY A 120 -17.02 26.16 -16.38
C GLY A 120 -15.82 26.28 -15.43
N TRP A 121 -14.63 26.65 -15.92
CA TRP A 121 -13.47 26.93 -15.09
C TRP A 121 -13.57 28.31 -14.41
N THR A 122 -13.15 28.40 -13.15
CA THR A 122 -13.12 29.63 -12.36
C THR A 122 -11.70 29.94 -11.88
N GLU A 123 -11.43 31.18 -11.46
CA GLU A 123 -10.11 31.55 -10.92
C GLU A 123 -9.80 30.84 -9.58
N THR A 124 -10.83 30.37 -8.87
CA THR A 124 -10.75 29.64 -7.60
C THR A 124 -10.79 28.13 -7.77
N ALA A 125 -10.99 27.62 -9.00
CA ALA A 125 -10.95 26.20 -9.29
C ALA A 125 -9.54 25.61 -9.15
N LYS A 126 -9.49 24.36 -8.70
CA LYS A 126 -8.30 23.54 -8.49
C LYS A 126 -8.53 22.14 -9.07
N PHE A 127 -7.45 21.46 -9.41
CA PHE A 127 -7.49 20.07 -9.84
C PHE A 127 -7.35 19.14 -8.64
N GLU A 128 -8.26 18.18 -8.48
CA GLU A 128 -8.06 17.07 -7.54
C GLU A 128 -7.26 15.95 -8.23
N SER A 129 -7.63 15.59 -9.45
CA SER A 129 -6.99 14.50 -10.20
C SER A 129 -7.16 14.66 -11.72
N ILE A 130 -6.10 14.38 -12.47
CA ILE A 130 -6.07 14.22 -13.92
C ILE A 130 -5.48 12.84 -14.21
N ARG A 131 -6.23 11.96 -14.87
CA ARG A 131 -5.82 10.57 -15.12
C ARG A 131 -6.46 10.01 -16.37
N LEU A 132 -6.05 8.82 -16.79
CA LEU A 132 -6.63 8.13 -17.94
C LEU A 132 -8.13 7.89 -17.70
N HIS A 133 -8.97 8.30 -18.65
CA HIS A 133 -10.32 7.77 -18.74
C HIS A 133 -10.25 6.43 -19.47
N TYR A 134 -10.50 5.35 -18.73
CA TYR A 134 -10.35 4.01 -19.26
C TYR A 134 -11.32 3.74 -20.41
N PRO A 135 -10.85 3.16 -21.52
CA PRO A 135 -11.73 2.54 -22.51
C PRO A 135 -12.59 1.45 -21.87
N ASP A 136 -13.74 1.15 -22.46
CA ASP A 136 -14.50 -0.03 -22.04
C ASP A 136 -13.70 -1.32 -22.30
N LYS A 137 -14.06 -2.41 -21.59
CA LYS A 137 -13.31 -3.68 -21.68
C LYS A 137 -13.22 -4.22 -23.10
N ALA A 138 -14.29 -4.11 -23.90
CA ALA A 138 -14.34 -4.67 -25.24
C ALA A 138 -13.45 -3.88 -26.21
N GLN A 139 -13.51 -2.55 -26.14
CA GLN A 139 -12.62 -1.65 -26.86
C GLN A 139 -11.16 -1.92 -26.47
N CYS A 140 -10.87 -1.98 -25.16
CA CYS A 140 -9.52 -2.22 -24.68
C CYS A 140 -8.95 -3.56 -25.19
N ARG A 141 -9.74 -4.65 -25.14
CA ARG A 141 -9.32 -5.96 -25.67
C ARG A 141 -9.08 -5.91 -27.19
N ALA A 142 -9.89 -5.19 -27.95
CA ALA A 142 -9.71 -5.02 -29.39
C ALA A 142 -8.41 -4.25 -29.71
N GLU A 143 -8.12 -3.18 -28.95
CA GLU A 143 -6.91 -2.38 -29.08
C GLU A 143 -5.65 -3.21 -28.74
N ILE A 144 -5.67 -3.94 -27.62
CA ILE A 144 -4.61 -4.88 -27.22
C ILE A 144 -4.36 -5.91 -28.34
N ALA A 145 -5.41 -6.53 -28.87
CA ALA A 145 -5.28 -7.54 -29.92
C ALA A 145 -4.72 -6.96 -31.24
N SER A 146 -5.00 -5.69 -31.54
CA SER A 146 -4.48 -5.01 -32.73
C SER A 146 -3.05 -4.50 -32.58
N GLY A 147 -2.51 -4.44 -31.35
CA GLY A 147 -1.22 -3.85 -31.04
C GLY A 147 -1.17 -2.33 -31.20
N LYS A 148 -2.33 -1.67 -31.22
CA LYS A 148 -2.47 -0.22 -31.38
C LYS A 148 -3.50 0.31 -30.39
N ALA A 149 -3.07 1.15 -29.45
CA ALA A 149 -3.97 2.01 -28.70
C ALA A 149 -4.74 2.92 -29.66
N GLY A 150 -6.01 3.19 -29.35
CA GLY A 150 -6.83 4.11 -30.12
C GLY A 150 -6.27 5.53 -30.13
N ASP A 151 -6.52 6.28 -31.20
CA ASP A 151 -6.11 7.69 -31.33
C ASP A 151 -6.92 8.61 -30.39
N SER A 152 -8.14 8.22 -30.02
CA SER A 152 -9.08 8.98 -29.18
C SER A 152 -8.84 8.75 -27.68
N ARG A 153 -7.66 9.09 -27.19
CA ARG A 153 -7.31 8.98 -25.77
C ARG A 153 -7.99 10.08 -24.95
N LYS A 154 -8.67 9.69 -23.88
CA LYS A 154 -9.44 10.60 -23.04
C LYS A 154 -8.87 10.70 -21.64
N ALA A 155 -8.95 11.87 -21.04
CA ALA A 155 -8.62 12.10 -19.64
C ALA A 155 -9.90 12.20 -18.80
N TYR A 156 -9.89 11.55 -17.64
CA TYR A 156 -10.81 11.85 -16.55
C TYR A 156 -10.17 12.95 -15.71
N VAL A 157 -10.91 14.02 -15.45
CA VAL A 157 -10.47 15.15 -14.63
C VAL A 157 -11.48 15.40 -13.52
N SER A 158 -11.02 15.44 -12.27
CA SER A 158 -11.81 15.93 -11.14
C SER A 158 -11.31 17.30 -10.73
N ILE A 159 -12.21 18.26 -10.64
CA ILE A 159 -11.93 19.64 -10.18
C ILE A 159 -12.81 19.98 -8.99
N TYR A 160 -12.35 20.93 -8.19
CA TYR A 160 -13.16 21.55 -7.14
C TYR A 160 -12.95 23.06 -7.09
N ASP A 161 -13.96 23.81 -6.67
CA ASP A 161 -13.88 25.26 -6.51
C ASP A 161 -13.77 25.62 -5.03
N THR A 162 -12.71 26.35 -4.65
CA THR A 162 -12.50 26.73 -3.24
C THR A 162 -13.49 27.78 -2.74
N ALA A 163 -14.19 28.50 -3.64
CA ALA A 163 -15.16 29.52 -3.27
C ALA A 163 -16.46 28.94 -2.70
N ASP A 164 -16.93 27.81 -3.24
CA ASP A 164 -18.20 27.20 -2.85
C ASP A 164 -18.12 25.69 -2.52
N ASN A 165 -16.92 25.10 -2.59
CA ASN A 165 -16.65 23.68 -2.32
C ASN A 165 -17.37 22.73 -3.29
N SER A 166 -17.79 23.21 -4.47
CA SER A 166 -18.35 22.37 -5.51
C SER A 166 -17.28 21.46 -6.10
N VAL A 167 -17.67 20.24 -6.49
CA VAL A 167 -16.81 19.25 -7.13
C VAL A 167 -17.45 18.83 -8.45
N SER A 168 -16.65 18.70 -9.51
CA SER A 168 -17.10 18.26 -10.82
C SER A 168 -16.14 17.26 -11.44
N GLU A 169 -16.71 16.24 -12.09
CA GLU A 169 -15.99 15.24 -12.87
C GLU A 169 -16.16 15.53 -14.36
N LEU A 170 -15.05 15.57 -15.09
CA LEU A 170 -14.99 15.91 -16.50
C LEU A 170 -14.35 14.76 -17.29
N ILE A 171 -14.82 14.58 -18.51
CA ILE A 171 -14.16 13.77 -19.53
C ILE A 171 -13.63 14.71 -20.60
N VAL A 172 -12.33 14.62 -20.86
CA VAL A 172 -11.60 15.48 -21.81
C VAL A 172 -11.11 14.63 -22.96
N ASP A 173 -11.52 14.97 -24.18
CA ASP A 173 -10.93 14.41 -25.40
C ASP A 173 -9.65 15.17 -25.73
N LEU A 174 -8.51 14.49 -25.59
CA LEU A 174 -7.19 15.07 -25.84
C LEU A 174 -6.96 15.35 -27.32
N ALA A 175 -7.53 14.52 -28.21
CA ALA A 175 -7.37 14.68 -29.65
C ALA A 175 -8.33 15.76 -30.21
N GLY A 176 -9.55 15.80 -29.68
CA GLY A 176 -10.54 16.84 -29.99
C GLY A 176 -10.29 18.19 -29.30
N GLU A 177 -9.32 18.25 -28.37
CA GLU A 177 -8.99 19.43 -27.56
C GLU A 177 -10.20 20.04 -26.84
N ALA A 178 -11.10 19.21 -26.31
CA ALA A 178 -12.37 19.65 -25.75
C ALA A 178 -12.82 18.86 -24.52
N VAL A 179 -13.57 19.53 -23.64
CA VAL A 179 -14.36 18.89 -22.58
C VAL A 179 -15.59 18.26 -23.22
N GLU A 180 -15.68 16.93 -23.23
CA GLU A 180 -16.81 16.19 -23.79
C GLU A 180 -18.02 16.17 -22.84
N SER A 181 -17.76 16.04 -21.54
CA SER A 181 -18.80 16.01 -20.51
C SER A 181 -18.27 16.57 -19.21
N ALA A 182 -19.14 17.25 -18.46
CA ALA A 182 -18.90 17.70 -17.10
C ALA A 182 -20.13 17.37 -16.24
N VAL A 183 -19.91 16.72 -15.10
CA VAL A 183 -20.96 16.28 -14.17
C VAL A 183 -20.58 16.75 -12.78
N GLY A 184 -21.47 17.53 -12.15
CA GLY A 184 -21.29 17.94 -10.76
C GLY A 184 -21.52 16.77 -9.79
N ALA A 185 -20.81 16.79 -8.66
CA ALA A 185 -20.96 15.84 -7.56
C ALA A 185 -21.44 16.58 -6.29
N PRO A 186 -22.75 16.83 -6.14
CA PRO A 186 -23.28 17.58 -4.99
C PRO A 186 -22.96 16.90 -3.66
N GLY A 187 -22.45 17.68 -2.70
CA GLY A 187 -22.08 17.17 -1.37
C GLY A 187 -20.74 16.43 -1.29
N ALA A 188 -20.07 16.21 -2.42
CA ALA A 188 -18.71 15.68 -2.44
C ALA A 188 -17.72 16.70 -1.88
N ARG A 189 -16.61 16.18 -1.33
CA ARG A 189 -15.43 16.98 -0.98
C ARG A 189 -14.23 16.31 -1.64
N ALA A 190 -13.38 17.11 -2.27
CA ALA A 190 -12.16 16.61 -2.89
C ALA A 190 -11.22 15.96 -1.84
N ALA A 191 -10.52 14.91 -2.26
CA ALA A 191 -9.40 14.31 -1.52
C ALA A 191 -8.33 15.36 -1.20
N ILE A 192 -7.54 15.14 -0.15
CA ILE A 192 -6.50 16.04 0.32
C ILE A 192 -5.23 15.76 -0.50
N ASN A 193 -4.79 16.74 -1.29
CA ASN A 193 -3.60 16.62 -2.13
C ASN A 193 -2.33 16.93 -1.35
N VAL A 194 -1.20 16.34 -1.76
CA VAL A 194 0.09 16.42 -1.03
C VAL A 194 0.62 17.85 -0.86
N ASP A 195 0.36 18.75 -1.81
CA ASP A 195 0.74 20.15 -1.72
C ASP A 195 -0.05 20.94 -0.68
N GLU A 196 -1.22 20.47 -0.26
CA GLU A 196 -2.03 21.10 0.80
C GLU A 196 -1.50 20.80 2.21
N PHE A 197 -0.67 19.77 2.38
CA PHE A 197 -0.12 19.38 3.68
C PHE A 197 0.81 20.47 4.25
N MET A 198 1.68 20.99 3.39
CA MET A 198 2.66 22.01 3.76
C MET A 198 2.00 23.34 4.14
N VAL A 199 0.89 23.68 3.48
CA VAL A 199 0.12 24.89 3.76
C VAL A 199 -0.37 24.91 5.22
N CYS A 200 -0.82 23.77 5.75
CA CYS A 200 -1.24 23.64 7.14
C CYS A 200 -0.06 23.86 8.10
N ALA A 201 1.08 23.23 7.81
CA ALA A 201 2.28 23.31 8.63
C ALA A 201 2.89 24.71 8.71
N GLU A 202 2.75 25.51 7.65
CA GLU A 202 3.20 26.90 7.64
C GLU A 202 2.22 27.84 8.35
N THR A 203 0.91 27.61 8.22
CA THR A 203 -0.13 28.56 8.66
C THR A 203 -0.44 28.42 10.15
N VAL A 204 -0.54 27.19 10.68
CA VAL A 204 -0.95 26.94 12.07
C VAL A 204 -0.04 27.61 13.11
N PRO A 205 1.30 27.54 13.01
CA PRO A 205 2.21 28.14 14.00
C PRO A 205 2.13 29.68 14.10
N GLN A 206 1.50 30.34 13.13
CA GLN A 206 1.34 31.79 13.09
C GLN A 206 0.06 32.27 13.78
N HIS A 207 -0.87 31.36 14.10
CA HIS A 207 -2.18 31.72 14.65
C HIS A 207 -2.07 32.17 16.13
N PRO A 208 -2.63 33.33 16.53
CA PRO A 208 -2.49 33.85 17.90
C PRO A 208 -2.96 32.88 19.00
N ASP A 209 -4.09 32.20 18.80
CA ASP A 209 -4.60 31.25 19.79
C ASP A 209 -3.74 29.99 19.88
N PHE A 210 -3.06 29.61 18.79
CA PHE A 210 -2.13 28.49 18.79
C PHE A 210 -0.87 28.87 19.56
N ILE A 211 -0.30 30.05 19.28
CA ILE A 211 0.84 30.60 20.03
C ILE A 211 0.52 30.64 21.53
N ALA A 212 -0.65 31.17 21.91
CA ALA A 212 -1.08 31.21 23.29
C ALA A 212 -1.26 29.81 23.92
N ALA A 213 -1.69 28.80 23.15
CA ALA A 213 -1.78 27.42 23.61
C ALA A 213 -0.41 26.76 23.83
N MET A 214 0.57 27.09 22.98
CA MET A 214 1.95 26.63 23.13
C MET A 214 2.66 27.30 24.31
N GLU A 215 2.46 28.61 24.50
CA GLU A 215 2.99 29.35 25.65
C GLU A 215 2.50 28.79 27.00
N ARG A 216 1.23 28.36 27.07
CA ARG A 216 0.67 27.66 28.26
C ARG A 216 1.41 26.37 28.60
N ARG A 217 2.05 25.74 27.61
CA ARG A 217 2.87 24.52 27.75
C ARG A 217 4.36 24.83 27.95
N GLY A 218 4.72 26.11 28.11
CA GLY A 218 6.11 26.55 28.24
C GLY A 218 6.90 26.53 26.93
N VAL A 219 6.22 26.38 25.78
CA VAL A 219 6.87 26.36 24.47
C VAL A 219 6.76 27.73 23.82
N THR A 220 7.87 28.44 23.77
CA THR A 220 7.96 29.77 23.15
C THR A 220 8.71 29.76 21.82
N ASP A 221 9.51 28.72 21.56
CA ASP A 221 10.17 28.52 20.28
C ASP A 221 9.32 27.59 19.41
N LEU A 222 8.77 28.15 18.34
CA LEU A 222 7.91 27.44 17.39
C LEU A 222 8.63 27.12 16.08
N SER A 223 9.96 27.31 16.01
CA SER A 223 10.74 27.13 14.77
C SER A 223 10.77 25.68 14.26
N HIS A 224 10.46 24.71 15.13
CA HIS A 224 10.52 23.29 14.83
C HIS A 224 9.23 22.55 15.23
N ILE A 225 8.07 23.23 15.15
CA ILE A 225 6.77 22.57 15.29
C ILE A 225 6.51 21.68 14.08
N GLN A 226 6.09 20.44 14.33
CA GLN A 226 5.52 19.56 13.33
C GLN A 226 3.99 19.59 13.45
N VAL A 227 3.33 19.75 12.32
CA VAL A 227 1.87 19.83 12.20
C VAL A 227 1.44 18.81 11.16
N ASP A 228 0.77 17.75 11.61
CA ASP A 228 0.33 16.66 10.74
C ASP A 228 -1.18 16.82 10.47
N PRO A 229 -1.59 17.22 9.24
CA PRO A 229 -3.00 17.35 8.90
C PRO A 229 -3.63 15.96 8.73
N PHE A 230 -4.61 15.67 9.57
CA PHE A 230 -5.35 14.42 9.57
C PHE A 230 -6.77 14.66 9.03
N SER A 231 -7.30 13.74 8.23
CA SER A 231 -8.66 13.84 7.68
C SER A 231 -9.71 14.01 8.78
N ALA A 232 -10.68 14.91 8.56
CA ALA A 232 -11.66 15.24 9.60
C ALA A 232 -12.72 14.14 9.83
N GLY A 233 -12.89 13.25 8.86
CA GLY A 233 -14.00 12.31 8.80
C GLY A 233 -15.36 13.04 8.74
N ASN A 234 -16.44 12.32 9.01
CA ASN A 234 -17.76 12.92 9.13
C ASN A 234 -18.40 12.40 10.41
N PHE A 235 -18.82 13.31 11.29
CA PHE A 235 -19.43 12.96 12.57
C PHE A 235 -20.76 13.70 12.79
N GLY A 236 -21.25 14.42 11.78
CA GLY A 236 -22.53 15.13 11.82
C GLY A 236 -22.52 16.41 12.67
N PHE A 237 -21.36 17.05 12.84
CA PHE A 237 -21.27 18.34 13.53
C PHE A 237 -21.72 19.48 12.62
N GLU A 238 -22.68 20.26 13.09
CA GLU A 238 -23.31 21.33 12.31
C GLU A 238 -22.31 22.45 11.94
N ASP A 239 -21.30 22.72 12.77
CA ASP A 239 -20.26 23.72 12.51
C ASP A 239 -19.21 23.29 11.46
N GLU A 240 -19.23 22.01 11.06
CA GLU A 240 -18.34 21.43 10.05
C GLU A 240 -19.01 21.29 8.67
N GLU A 241 -20.34 21.43 8.61
CA GLU A 241 -21.11 21.21 7.40
C GLU A 241 -20.71 22.19 6.27
N GLY A 242 -20.60 21.68 5.05
CA GLY A 242 -20.21 22.46 3.87
C GLY A 242 -18.74 22.86 3.78
N ARG A 243 -17.90 22.56 4.78
CA ARG A 243 -16.46 22.89 4.77
C ARG A 243 -15.60 21.71 4.33
N ARG A 244 -14.37 22.00 3.87
CA ARG A 244 -13.33 21.01 3.58
C ARG A 244 -12.23 21.11 4.65
N LEU A 245 -12.24 20.16 5.58
CA LEU A 245 -11.56 20.29 6.88
C LEU A 245 -10.50 19.21 7.11
N VAL A 246 -9.46 19.61 7.85
CA VAL A 246 -8.50 18.70 8.47
C VAL A 246 -8.32 19.04 9.95
N HIS A 247 -8.02 18.02 10.74
CA HIS A 247 -7.59 18.14 12.12
C HIS A 247 -6.06 18.03 12.17
N CYS A 248 -5.38 19.12 12.51
CA CYS A 248 -3.94 19.13 12.62
C CYS A 248 -3.50 18.62 14.00
N LEU A 249 -2.76 17.51 14.01
CA LEU A 249 -2.06 16.99 15.17
C LEU A 249 -0.72 17.72 15.33
N VAL A 250 -0.31 17.97 16.56
CA VAL A 250 0.83 18.85 16.85
C VAL A 250 1.90 18.08 17.61
N TYR A 251 3.13 18.18 17.12
CA TYR A 251 4.31 17.55 17.68
C TYR A 251 5.43 18.59 17.80
N LEU A 252 6.30 18.45 18.80
CA LEU A 252 7.52 19.24 18.88
C LEU A 252 8.69 18.50 18.22
N ARG A 253 9.66 19.25 17.72
CA ARG A 253 10.99 18.71 17.39
C ARG A 253 12.03 19.59 18.08
N LYS A 254 13.05 18.98 18.67
CA LYS A 254 14.15 19.73 19.30
C LYS A 254 15.10 20.33 18.26
N ASP A 255 15.19 19.68 17.10
CA ASP A 255 15.97 20.10 15.94
C ASP A 255 15.34 19.54 14.65
N PRO A 256 15.72 20.01 13.45
CA PRO A 256 15.09 19.57 12.20
C PRO A 256 15.08 18.06 11.97
N GLY A 257 16.08 17.32 12.46
CA GLY A 257 16.19 15.87 12.27
C GLY A 257 15.65 15.03 13.44
N ASP A 258 15.01 15.64 14.44
CA ASP A 258 14.55 14.96 15.66
C ASP A 258 13.26 14.17 15.41
N ASN A 259 13.01 13.07 16.11
CA ASN A 259 11.76 12.31 15.95
C ASN A 259 10.58 13.05 16.61
N GLY A 260 9.81 13.81 15.83
CA GLY A 260 8.67 14.58 16.34
C GLY A 260 7.59 13.74 17.04
N TYR A 261 7.39 12.49 16.61
CA TYR A 261 6.43 11.59 17.25
C TYR A 261 6.83 11.21 18.69
N ALA A 262 8.06 11.48 19.13
CA ALA A 262 8.47 11.34 20.53
C ALA A 262 7.94 12.47 21.43
N HIS A 263 7.38 13.54 20.84
CA HIS A 263 7.02 14.78 21.51
C HIS A 263 5.58 15.26 21.18
N PRO A 264 4.55 14.41 21.36
CA PRO A 264 3.16 14.79 21.09
C PRO A 264 2.69 15.91 22.01
N VAL A 265 2.05 16.93 21.44
CA VAL A 265 1.44 18.04 22.20
C VAL A 265 0.00 17.67 22.55
N GLU A 266 -0.13 16.82 23.56
CA GLU A 266 -1.42 16.28 24.01
C GLU A 266 -2.37 17.38 24.51
N GLY A 267 -3.67 17.17 24.29
CA GLY A 267 -4.70 18.13 24.68
C GLY A 267 -4.90 19.31 23.72
N LEU A 268 -4.06 19.43 22.69
CA LEU A 268 -4.16 20.45 21.64
C LEU A 268 -4.50 19.82 20.28
N ASN A 269 -5.42 20.44 19.56
CA ASN A 269 -5.73 20.10 18.18
C ASN A 269 -6.17 21.36 17.44
N VAL A 270 -5.91 21.44 16.13
CA VAL A 270 -6.30 22.61 15.32
C VAL A 270 -7.21 22.16 14.19
N LEU A 271 -8.41 22.74 14.12
CA LEU A 271 -9.32 22.55 13.01
C LEU A 271 -8.98 23.58 11.92
N PHE A 272 -8.69 23.10 10.71
CA PHE A 272 -8.22 23.92 9.59
C PHE A 272 -9.13 23.75 8.37
N ASP A 273 -9.44 24.83 7.68
CA ASP A 273 -10.23 24.85 6.43
C ASP A 273 -9.28 24.95 5.24
N LEU A 274 -9.18 23.86 4.45
CA LEU A 274 -8.25 23.75 3.34
C LEU A 274 -8.60 24.71 2.19
N ASN A 275 -9.88 24.94 1.94
CA ASN A 275 -10.30 25.79 0.83
C ASN A 275 -10.03 27.27 1.13
N LYS A 276 -10.24 27.69 2.38
CA LYS A 276 -9.99 29.06 2.82
C LYS A 276 -8.56 29.32 3.28
N VAL A 277 -7.79 28.26 3.52
CA VAL A 277 -6.43 28.33 4.05
C VAL A 277 -6.43 29.09 5.40
N GLU A 278 -7.31 28.69 6.31
CA GLU A 278 -7.46 29.36 7.61
C GLU A 278 -7.63 28.39 8.78
N VAL A 279 -7.14 28.79 9.95
CA VAL A 279 -7.45 28.14 11.22
C VAL A 279 -8.89 28.48 11.60
N VAL A 280 -9.77 27.47 11.63
CA VAL A 280 -11.17 27.63 12.04
C VAL A 280 -11.27 27.73 13.55
N ARG A 281 -10.54 26.87 14.26
CA ARG A 281 -10.57 26.78 15.72
C ARG A 281 -9.31 26.11 16.24
N VAL A 282 -8.68 26.73 17.24
CA VAL A 282 -7.69 26.07 18.10
C VAL A 282 -8.44 25.43 19.26
N ILE A 283 -8.35 24.11 19.37
CA ILE A 283 -9.02 23.32 20.40
C ILE A 283 -8.00 22.89 21.45
N ASP A 284 -7.82 23.75 22.47
CA ASP A 284 -6.97 23.46 23.63
C ASP A 284 -7.84 23.02 24.81
N HIS A 285 -8.10 21.72 24.91
CA HIS A 285 -9.06 21.16 25.87
C HIS A 285 -8.42 20.69 27.18
N ALA A 286 -7.10 20.48 27.19
CA ALA A 286 -6.32 20.14 28.37
C ALA A 286 -4.84 20.51 28.17
N VAL A 287 -4.16 20.94 29.23
CA VAL A 287 -2.72 21.20 29.21
C VAL A 287 -2.00 20.01 29.84
N HIS A 288 -1.25 19.28 29.03
CA HIS A 288 -0.40 18.16 29.43
C HIS A 288 1.07 18.53 29.25
N ASP A 289 1.94 17.93 30.06
CA ASP A 289 3.39 18.04 29.86
C ASP A 289 3.76 17.41 28.51
N VAL A 290 4.57 18.12 27.72
CA VAL A 290 5.08 17.56 26.46
C VAL A 290 6.28 16.65 26.78
N PRO A 291 6.25 15.36 26.41
CA PRO A 291 7.40 14.47 26.60
C PRO A 291 8.60 14.98 25.80
N MET A 292 9.78 15.09 26.43
CA MET A 292 11.00 15.63 25.79
C MET A 292 12.16 14.63 25.68
N ALA A 293 11.95 13.39 26.10
CA ALA A 293 12.96 12.33 25.98
C ALA A 293 13.25 12.01 24.49
N SER A 294 14.52 11.85 24.13
CA SER A 294 14.91 11.56 22.75
C SER A 294 14.54 10.14 22.34
N SER A 295 14.09 9.97 21.10
CA SER A 295 13.88 8.65 20.51
C SER A 295 14.15 8.65 19.01
N ASN A 296 15.37 9.09 18.65
CA ASN A 296 15.82 9.13 17.27
C ASN A 296 16.21 7.75 16.75
N TYR A 297 16.08 7.55 15.45
CA TYR A 297 16.39 6.29 14.75
C TYR A 297 17.38 6.47 13.58
N HIS A 298 17.76 7.71 13.28
CA HIS A 298 18.68 8.00 12.18
C HIS A 298 20.10 7.52 12.51
N ALA A 299 20.73 6.80 11.56
CA ALA A 299 22.02 6.14 11.77
C ALA A 299 23.20 7.10 12.05
N ASP A 300 23.06 8.37 11.67
CA ASP A 300 24.04 9.43 11.89
C ASP A 300 23.94 10.09 13.28
N ARG A 301 22.90 9.76 14.06
CA ARG A 301 22.76 10.21 15.45
C ARG A 301 23.75 9.46 16.34
N PRO A 302 24.51 10.15 17.21
CA PRO A 302 25.52 9.50 18.07
C PRO A 302 24.97 8.31 18.86
N GLU A 303 23.78 8.45 19.43
CA GLU A 303 23.11 7.41 20.22
C GLU A 303 22.77 6.14 19.41
N ILE A 304 22.61 6.26 18.09
CA ILE A 304 22.35 5.12 17.19
C ILE A 304 23.65 4.58 16.61
N ALA A 305 24.56 5.46 16.17
CA ALA A 305 25.84 5.09 15.58
C ALA A 305 26.66 4.15 16.49
N GLU A 306 26.63 4.38 17.81
CA GLU A 306 27.35 3.56 18.81
C GLU A 306 26.79 2.14 18.97
N ILE A 307 25.52 1.91 18.61
CA ILE A 307 24.85 0.60 18.75
C ILE A 307 24.70 -0.14 17.41
N LEU A 308 25.19 0.42 16.30
CA LEU A 308 25.12 -0.23 15.00
C LEU A 308 25.90 -1.55 14.98
N ARG A 309 25.25 -2.59 14.45
CA ARG A 309 25.85 -3.92 14.31
C ARG A 309 26.94 -3.93 13.25
N SER A 310 28.06 -4.60 13.56
CA SER A 310 29.19 -4.80 12.65
C SER A 310 29.40 -6.27 12.24
N ASP A 311 28.54 -7.19 12.68
CA ASP A 311 28.67 -8.63 12.49
C ASP A 311 27.89 -9.18 11.28
N LEU A 312 27.00 -8.36 10.68
CA LEU A 312 26.24 -8.73 9.48
C LEU A 312 27.15 -8.77 8.24
N LYS A 313 27.18 -9.92 7.56
CA LYS A 313 27.94 -10.08 6.30
C LYS A 313 27.07 -9.73 5.09
N PRO A 314 27.64 -9.17 4.01
CA PRO A 314 26.90 -8.92 2.77
C PRO A 314 26.29 -10.19 2.15
N ILE A 315 25.13 -10.05 1.52
CA ILE A 315 24.44 -11.10 0.75
C ILE A 315 24.23 -10.60 -0.68
N ASP A 316 25.01 -11.06 -1.65
CA ASP A 316 24.90 -10.60 -3.03
C ASP A 316 23.96 -11.48 -3.85
N ILE A 317 22.99 -10.85 -4.53
CA ILE A 317 22.01 -11.50 -5.41
C ILE A 317 22.37 -11.09 -6.83
N ALA A 318 22.73 -12.06 -7.67
CA ALA A 318 23.18 -11.81 -9.04
C ALA A 318 22.48 -12.73 -10.04
N GLN A 319 22.19 -12.19 -11.23
CA GLN A 319 21.66 -12.91 -12.39
C GLN A 319 22.61 -12.70 -13.57
N PRO A 320 23.62 -13.56 -13.75
CA PRO A 320 24.69 -13.34 -14.72
C PRO A 320 24.20 -13.31 -16.17
N ASP A 321 23.09 -13.98 -16.47
CA ASP A 321 22.50 -14.02 -17.81
C ASP A 321 21.30 -13.06 -17.96
N GLY A 322 21.12 -12.13 -17.01
CA GLY A 322 19.97 -11.23 -16.95
C GLY A 322 18.73 -11.88 -16.30
N PRO A 323 17.63 -11.11 -16.17
CA PRO A 323 16.38 -11.63 -15.63
C PRO A 323 15.63 -12.49 -16.64
N THR A 324 14.75 -13.36 -16.15
CA THR A 324 13.89 -14.23 -16.97
C THR A 324 12.65 -13.50 -17.49
N PHE A 325 12.29 -12.38 -16.87
CA PHE A 325 11.16 -11.57 -17.33
C PHE A 325 11.56 -10.69 -18.51
N THR A 326 10.59 -10.38 -19.37
CA THR A 326 10.69 -9.32 -20.37
C THR A 326 9.66 -8.24 -20.09
N VAL A 327 10.00 -7.01 -20.46
CA VAL A 327 9.09 -5.86 -20.42
C VAL A 327 9.10 -5.22 -21.80
N GLU A 328 7.91 -5.16 -22.40
CA GLU A 328 7.65 -4.41 -23.64
C GLU A 328 6.59 -3.37 -23.32
N ASP A 329 6.92 -2.08 -23.48
CA ASP A 329 6.09 -0.99 -22.97
C ASP A 329 5.91 -1.10 -21.45
N ARG A 330 4.71 -1.47 -20.99
CA ARG A 330 4.39 -1.81 -19.59
C ARG A 330 3.82 -3.22 -19.44
N VAL A 331 3.96 -4.05 -20.47
CA VAL A 331 3.53 -5.46 -20.48
C VAL A 331 4.68 -6.34 -20.04
N VAL A 332 4.46 -7.08 -18.97
CA VAL A 332 5.41 -8.03 -18.39
C VAL A 332 5.08 -9.43 -18.88
N THR A 333 6.10 -10.17 -19.30
CA THR A 333 6.02 -11.63 -19.49
C THR A 333 7.07 -12.30 -18.62
N TRP A 334 6.66 -13.25 -17.77
CA TRP A 334 7.57 -13.99 -16.90
C TRP A 334 7.06 -15.41 -16.68
N ALA A 335 7.89 -16.41 -16.98
CA ALA A 335 7.52 -17.83 -16.90
C ALA A 335 6.16 -18.13 -17.58
N ASN A 336 5.13 -18.37 -16.78
CA ASN A 336 3.78 -18.70 -17.20
C ASN A 336 2.78 -17.54 -17.02
N TRP A 337 3.27 -16.32 -16.78
CA TRP A 337 2.49 -15.11 -16.52
C TRP A 337 2.68 -14.05 -17.61
N ARG A 338 1.59 -13.34 -17.90
CA ARG A 338 1.57 -12.13 -18.72
C ARG A 338 0.59 -11.13 -18.11
N PHE A 339 1.00 -9.88 -17.97
CA PHE A 339 0.14 -8.82 -17.39
C PHE A 339 0.67 -7.42 -17.74
N HIS A 340 -0.12 -6.40 -17.50
CA HIS A 340 0.23 -4.99 -17.68
C HIS A 340 0.36 -4.27 -16.32
N VAL A 341 1.40 -3.46 -16.15
CA VAL A 341 1.65 -2.66 -14.93
C VAL A 341 1.21 -1.22 -15.13
N GLU A 342 0.30 -0.76 -14.29
CA GLU A 342 -0.22 0.60 -14.28
C GLU A 342 0.14 1.33 -12.97
N PHE A 343 0.40 2.62 -13.09
CA PHE A 343 0.44 3.55 -11.97
C PHE A 343 -0.81 4.43 -11.99
N HIS A 344 -1.58 4.43 -10.89
CA HIS A 344 -2.79 5.22 -10.73
C HIS A 344 -2.62 6.23 -9.58
N PRO A 345 -2.97 7.52 -9.73
CA PRO A 345 -2.73 8.53 -8.69
C PRO A 345 -3.43 8.23 -7.36
N ARG A 346 -4.64 7.66 -7.42
CA ARG A 346 -5.40 7.22 -6.22
C ARG A 346 -4.96 5.84 -5.67
N GLU A 347 -5.02 4.78 -6.47
CA GLU A 347 -4.79 3.39 -6.01
C GLU A 347 -3.31 2.98 -5.98
N GLY A 348 -2.41 3.77 -6.59
CA GLY A 348 -1.00 3.42 -6.74
C GLY A 348 -0.78 2.32 -7.77
N LEU A 349 -0.12 1.23 -7.37
CA LEU A 349 0.16 0.07 -8.22
C LEU A 349 -1.12 -0.69 -8.58
N VAL A 350 -1.41 -0.77 -9.88
CA VAL A 350 -2.53 -1.51 -10.46
C VAL A 350 -2.00 -2.51 -11.49
N LEU A 351 -2.52 -3.74 -11.46
CA LEU A 351 -2.21 -4.77 -12.45
C LEU A 351 -3.43 -4.99 -13.34
N ASN A 352 -3.22 -5.04 -14.66
CA ASN A 352 -4.27 -5.23 -15.64
C ASN A 352 -3.97 -6.42 -16.56
N ASP A 353 -5.01 -6.96 -17.18
CA ASP A 353 -4.95 -8.05 -18.16
C ASP A 353 -4.06 -9.23 -17.72
N ILE A 354 -4.28 -9.69 -16.47
CA ILE A 354 -3.51 -10.79 -15.88
C ILE A 354 -3.94 -12.10 -16.56
N GLN A 355 -2.98 -12.74 -17.20
CA GLN A 355 -3.13 -14.00 -17.90
C GLN A 355 -2.09 -15.00 -17.40
N VAL A 356 -2.47 -16.28 -17.42
CA VAL A 356 -1.61 -17.39 -17.01
C VAL A 356 -1.76 -18.56 -17.99
N ARG A 357 -0.68 -19.33 -18.19
CA ARG A 357 -0.68 -20.50 -19.09
C ARG A 357 -0.12 -21.75 -18.40
N GLY A 358 -0.54 -22.93 -18.86
CA GLY A 358 -0.12 -24.23 -18.30
C GLY A 358 1.19 -24.76 -18.88
N GLY A 359 2.20 -23.90 -19.00
CA GLY A 359 3.50 -24.19 -19.61
C GLY A 359 3.79 -23.38 -20.88
N GLU A 360 5.05 -23.37 -21.32
CA GLU A 360 5.58 -22.46 -22.34
C GLU A 360 4.79 -22.47 -23.68
N LYS A 361 4.26 -23.63 -24.08
CA LYS A 361 3.54 -23.80 -25.36
C LYS A 361 2.02 -23.71 -25.22
N ALA A 362 1.51 -23.58 -23.99
CA ALA A 362 0.08 -23.46 -23.76
C ALA A 362 -0.42 -22.05 -24.15
N PRO A 363 -1.68 -21.91 -24.58
CA PRO A 363 -2.26 -20.59 -24.83
C PRO A 363 -2.35 -19.79 -23.52
N TRP A 364 -2.23 -18.47 -23.64
CA TRP A 364 -2.56 -17.57 -22.55
C TRP A 364 -4.04 -17.65 -22.22
N ARG A 365 -4.35 -17.76 -20.93
CA ARG A 365 -5.73 -17.83 -20.43
C ARG A 365 -5.95 -16.68 -19.46
N PRO A 366 -7.04 -15.93 -19.59
CA PRO A 366 -7.34 -14.82 -18.70
C PRO A 366 -7.62 -15.32 -17.27
N LEU A 367 -7.22 -14.50 -16.29
CA LEU A 367 -7.42 -14.75 -14.87
C LEU A 367 -8.13 -13.57 -14.21
N ILE A 368 -7.55 -12.38 -14.31
CA ILE A 368 -8.06 -11.15 -13.71
C ILE A 368 -7.90 -10.02 -14.73
N TRP A 369 -8.97 -9.30 -15.02
CA TRP A 369 -8.91 -8.11 -15.87
C TRP A 369 -8.18 -6.95 -15.19
N ARG A 370 -8.44 -6.73 -13.89
CA ARG A 370 -7.83 -5.66 -13.09
C ARG A 370 -7.73 -6.03 -11.61
N ALA A 371 -6.55 -5.85 -11.02
CA ALA A 371 -6.28 -6.02 -9.59
C ALA A 371 -5.70 -4.74 -8.99
N SER A 372 -6.26 -4.28 -7.87
CA SER A 372 -5.80 -3.09 -7.15
C SER A 372 -6.17 -3.11 -5.66
N ILE A 373 -5.55 -2.24 -4.88
CA ILE A 373 -6.06 -1.84 -3.56
C ILE A 373 -7.01 -0.66 -3.79
N ALA A 374 -8.30 -0.93 -3.68
CA ALA A 374 -9.34 0.04 -4.01
C ALA A 374 -9.70 0.95 -2.82
N GLU A 375 -9.45 0.48 -1.60
CA GLU A 375 -9.51 1.31 -0.39
C GLU A 375 -8.66 0.70 0.74
N MET A 376 -8.28 1.52 1.70
CA MET A 376 -7.91 1.06 3.03
C MET A 376 -8.37 2.06 4.08
N VAL A 377 -8.62 1.61 5.30
CA VAL A 377 -8.96 2.47 6.41
C VAL A 377 -8.19 2.10 7.67
N VAL A 378 -7.72 3.12 8.39
CA VAL A 378 -6.92 2.99 9.62
C VAL A 378 -7.66 3.60 10.80
N PRO A 379 -8.60 2.85 11.41
CA PRO A 379 -9.39 3.40 12.49
C PRO A 379 -8.77 3.12 13.87
N TYR A 380 -8.75 4.15 14.71
CA TYR A 380 -8.14 4.14 16.04
C TYR A 380 -9.17 3.87 17.14
N GLY A 381 -8.76 3.08 18.13
CA GLY A 381 -9.57 2.64 19.26
C GLY A 381 -9.47 3.55 20.50
N ASP A 382 -9.16 4.83 20.32
CA ASP A 382 -8.99 5.78 21.42
C ASP A 382 -10.22 6.71 21.54
N PRO A 383 -10.95 6.70 22.68
CA PRO A 383 -12.16 7.49 22.85
C PRO A 383 -11.92 8.97 23.20
N SER A 384 -10.68 9.41 23.41
CA SER A 384 -10.38 10.79 23.81
C SER A 384 -10.61 11.79 22.67
N PHE A 385 -10.83 13.05 23.03
CA PHE A 385 -11.29 14.10 22.11
C PHE A 385 -10.38 14.30 20.89
N ASN A 386 -9.06 14.19 21.07
CA ASN A 386 -8.09 14.34 19.98
C ASN A 386 -8.02 13.13 19.03
N HIS A 387 -8.55 11.97 19.44
CA HIS A 387 -8.21 10.68 18.82
C HIS A 387 -9.42 9.90 18.31
N TYR A 388 -10.63 10.07 18.86
CA TYR A 388 -11.82 9.29 18.47
C TYR A 388 -12.21 9.40 16.99
N ARG A 389 -11.76 10.47 16.32
CA ARG A 389 -12.03 10.70 14.91
C ARG A 389 -11.05 10.06 13.95
N LYS A 390 -9.90 9.60 14.44
CA LYS A 390 -8.82 9.10 13.60
C LYS A 390 -9.26 7.81 12.90
N ASN A 391 -9.63 7.94 11.63
CA ASN A 391 -10.10 6.86 10.76
C ASN A 391 -9.72 7.19 9.31
N ALA A 392 -8.42 7.28 9.04
CA ALA A 392 -7.90 7.71 7.74
C ALA A 392 -8.23 6.69 6.65
N PHE A 393 -8.83 7.14 5.55
CA PHE A 393 -9.07 6.34 4.35
C PHE A 393 -7.95 6.60 3.35
N ASP A 394 -6.82 5.91 3.47
CA ASP A 394 -5.58 6.37 2.83
C ASP A 394 -5.68 6.42 1.30
N VAL A 395 -6.47 5.53 0.67
CA VAL A 395 -6.68 5.56 -0.79
C VAL A 395 -7.64 6.68 -1.17
N GLY A 396 -8.78 6.80 -0.47
CA GLY A 396 -9.84 7.75 -0.82
C GLY A 396 -9.65 9.19 -0.37
N GLU A 397 -8.86 9.44 0.69
CA GLU A 397 -8.63 10.75 1.27
C GLU A 397 -7.27 11.36 0.89
N TYR A 398 -6.25 10.55 0.59
CA TYR A 398 -4.90 11.04 0.23
C TYR A 398 -4.40 10.51 -1.13
N GLY A 399 -4.68 9.25 -1.45
CA GLY A 399 -4.28 8.60 -2.69
C GLY A 399 -2.86 8.02 -2.62
N LEU A 400 -2.76 6.69 -2.64
CA LEU A 400 -1.51 5.94 -2.51
C LEU A 400 -0.48 6.27 -3.60
N GLY A 401 -0.92 6.65 -4.79
CA GLY A 401 -0.02 7.07 -5.87
C GLY A 401 0.63 8.43 -5.59
N GLN A 402 -0.13 9.39 -5.03
CA GLN A 402 0.40 10.71 -4.69
C GLN A 402 1.48 10.64 -3.60
N VAL A 403 1.38 9.64 -2.72
CA VAL A 403 2.32 9.41 -1.62
C VAL A 403 3.30 8.26 -1.87
N ALA A 404 3.44 7.83 -3.12
CA ALA A 404 4.40 6.79 -3.49
C ALA A 404 5.85 7.27 -3.32
N ASN A 405 6.72 6.40 -2.83
CA ASN A 405 8.14 6.71 -2.66
C ASN A 405 8.94 6.41 -3.94
N PRO A 406 9.95 7.23 -4.27
CA PRO A 406 10.95 6.86 -5.27
C PRO A 406 11.88 5.77 -4.70
N LEU A 407 11.86 4.58 -5.29
CA LEU A 407 12.59 3.42 -4.78
C LEU A 407 14.06 3.41 -5.25
N LYS A 408 14.97 3.00 -4.36
CA LYS A 408 16.42 2.99 -4.60
C LYS A 408 16.99 1.57 -4.72
N LEU A 409 17.80 1.37 -5.77
CA LEU A 409 18.52 0.12 -6.01
C LEU A 409 19.49 -0.20 -4.86
N GLY A 410 19.44 -1.44 -4.38
CA GLY A 410 20.25 -1.93 -3.27
C GLY A 410 19.73 -1.55 -1.87
N CYS A 411 18.76 -0.65 -1.76
CA CYS A 411 18.12 -0.27 -0.50
C CYS A 411 16.71 -0.87 -0.40
N ASP A 412 15.80 -0.39 -1.25
CA ASP A 412 14.40 -0.82 -1.26
C ASP A 412 14.21 -2.10 -2.08
N CYS A 413 14.98 -2.21 -3.16
CA CYS A 413 14.98 -3.35 -4.09
C CYS A 413 16.38 -3.88 -4.37
N ARG A 414 16.59 -5.19 -4.26
CA ARG A 414 17.90 -5.83 -4.42
C ARG A 414 17.88 -6.94 -5.46
N GLY A 415 18.94 -7.03 -6.27
CA GLY A 415 19.08 -7.99 -7.36
C GLY A 415 19.10 -7.30 -8.73
N ASN A 416 18.47 -7.92 -9.73
CA ASN A 416 18.28 -7.35 -11.06
C ASN A 416 16.88 -6.71 -11.13
N ILE A 417 16.82 -5.38 -11.17
CA ILE A 417 15.58 -4.64 -10.93
C ILE A 417 15.09 -3.98 -12.22
N HIS A 418 13.79 -4.03 -12.46
CA HIS A 418 13.12 -3.19 -13.44
C HIS A 418 12.18 -2.22 -12.72
N TYR A 419 12.32 -0.93 -12.99
CA TYR A 419 11.49 0.11 -12.41
C TYR A 419 10.44 0.62 -13.40
N PHE A 420 9.32 1.12 -12.88
CA PHE A 420 8.36 1.90 -13.64
C PHE A 420 8.15 3.24 -12.94
N ASP A 421 8.29 4.33 -13.68
CA ASP A 421 7.96 5.66 -13.15
C ASP A 421 6.44 5.84 -13.03
N GLY A 422 6.05 6.62 -12.04
CA GLY A 422 4.67 7.06 -11.81
C GLY A 422 4.48 8.54 -12.17
N VAL A 423 3.23 8.94 -12.38
CA VAL A 423 2.89 10.36 -12.58
C VAL A 423 1.52 10.69 -11.99
N PHE A 424 1.42 11.84 -11.35
CA PHE A 424 0.17 12.43 -10.85
C PHE A 424 0.19 13.96 -11.07
N ASN A 425 -0.83 14.70 -10.62
CA ASN A 425 -0.88 16.16 -10.71
C ASN A 425 -1.02 16.83 -9.32
N LEU A 426 -0.47 18.03 -9.18
CA LEU A 426 -0.74 18.92 -8.04
C LEU A 426 -2.11 19.61 -8.16
N THR A 427 -2.53 20.35 -7.13
CA THR A 427 -3.77 21.15 -7.19
C THR A 427 -3.74 22.24 -8.27
N SER A 428 -2.54 22.67 -8.66
CA SER A 428 -2.31 23.57 -9.78
C SER A 428 -2.62 22.93 -11.14
N GLY A 429 -2.65 21.60 -11.24
CA GLY A 429 -2.70 20.83 -12.49
C GLY A 429 -1.33 20.52 -13.11
N GLU A 430 -0.23 20.91 -12.45
CA GLU A 430 1.14 20.57 -12.85
C GLU A 430 1.43 19.08 -12.63
N PRO A 431 2.00 18.36 -13.62
CA PRO A 431 2.36 16.96 -13.45
C PRO A 431 3.59 16.80 -12.56
N VAL A 432 3.59 15.76 -11.72
CA VAL A 432 4.72 15.35 -10.89
C VAL A 432 5.07 13.91 -11.23
N VAL A 433 6.32 13.70 -11.63
CA VAL A 433 6.88 12.37 -11.89
C VAL A 433 7.46 11.81 -10.60
N VAL A 434 7.12 10.56 -10.28
CA VAL A 434 7.73 9.78 -9.22
C VAL A 434 8.67 8.78 -9.87
N ASP A 435 9.97 9.12 -9.89
CA ASP A 435 11.01 8.25 -10.43
C ASP A 435 11.03 6.92 -9.67
N ASN A 436 11.11 5.79 -10.38
CA ASN A 436 11.18 4.46 -9.78
C ASN A 436 10.04 4.14 -8.79
N ALA A 437 8.83 4.64 -9.06
CA ALA A 437 7.66 4.46 -8.18
C ALA A 437 7.30 2.98 -7.93
N ILE A 438 7.45 2.14 -8.96
CA ILE A 438 7.20 0.70 -8.89
C ILE A 438 8.48 -0.03 -9.20
N CYS A 439 8.75 -1.08 -8.43
CA CYS A 439 9.90 -1.95 -8.58
C CYS A 439 9.46 -3.38 -8.89
N MET A 440 10.13 -4.02 -9.85
CA MET A 440 9.91 -5.41 -10.24
C MET A 440 11.21 -6.20 -10.30
N HIS A 441 11.20 -7.41 -9.74
CA HIS A 441 12.32 -8.36 -9.83
C HIS A 441 11.86 -9.79 -9.56
N GLU A 442 12.69 -10.78 -9.92
CA GLU A 442 12.47 -12.18 -9.54
C GLU A 442 13.43 -12.61 -8.42
N GLU A 443 12.97 -13.52 -7.57
CA GLU A 443 13.74 -14.09 -6.46
C GLU A 443 13.62 -15.62 -6.44
N ASP A 444 14.63 -16.28 -5.85
CA ASP A 444 14.51 -17.67 -5.43
C ASP A 444 13.50 -17.79 -4.29
N ASP A 445 12.65 -18.82 -4.34
CA ASP A 445 11.61 -19.08 -3.34
C ASP A 445 11.75 -20.49 -2.74
N GLY A 446 12.98 -21.02 -2.72
CA GLY A 446 13.26 -22.32 -2.13
C GLY A 446 12.75 -23.50 -2.96
N MET A 447 11.98 -24.40 -2.34
CA MET A 447 11.55 -25.67 -2.93
C MET A 447 10.17 -25.52 -3.59
N LEU A 448 10.07 -25.83 -4.88
CA LEU A 448 8.81 -25.85 -5.61
C LEU A 448 8.05 -27.15 -5.38
N TRP A 449 8.69 -28.28 -5.67
CA TRP A 449 8.20 -29.61 -5.33
C TRP A 449 9.36 -30.60 -5.27
N LYS A 450 9.17 -31.68 -4.50
CA LYS A 450 10.15 -32.76 -4.34
C LYS A 450 9.41 -34.08 -4.09
N HIS A 451 9.90 -35.16 -4.67
CA HIS A 451 9.44 -36.52 -4.37
C HIS A 451 10.64 -37.47 -4.26
N THR A 452 10.54 -38.40 -3.31
CA THR A 452 11.45 -39.55 -3.18
C THR A 452 10.60 -40.80 -3.22
N ASP A 453 10.77 -41.61 -4.27
CA ASP A 453 10.08 -42.88 -4.41
C ASP A 453 10.89 -43.94 -3.64
N TYR A 454 10.35 -44.41 -2.52
CA TYR A 454 11.04 -45.38 -1.66
C TYR A 454 11.14 -46.77 -2.29
N MET A 455 10.35 -47.07 -3.33
CA MET A 455 10.40 -48.36 -4.02
C MET A 455 11.57 -48.43 -5.01
N THR A 456 11.98 -47.28 -5.57
CA THR A 456 13.05 -47.17 -6.56
C THR A 456 14.30 -46.44 -6.06
N ASP A 457 14.22 -45.81 -4.89
CA ASP A 457 15.21 -44.85 -4.36
C ASP A 457 15.45 -43.63 -5.28
N GLU A 458 14.56 -43.37 -6.24
CA GLU A 458 14.66 -42.22 -7.13
C GLU A 458 14.19 -40.93 -6.45
N MET A 459 14.86 -39.82 -6.78
CA MET A 459 14.59 -38.51 -6.20
C MET A 459 14.45 -37.44 -7.28
N GLU A 460 13.31 -36.75 -7.28
CA GLU A 460 13.05 -35.59 -8.12
C GLU A 460 12.89 -34.33 -7.25
N HIS A 461 13.39 -33.19 -7.72
CA HIS A 461 13.23 -31.91 -7.04
C HIS A 461 13.26 -30.73 -8.02
N ARG A 462 12.49 -29.68 -7.72
CA ARG A 462 12.48 -28.40 -8.45
C ARG A 462 12.59 -27.23 -7.49
N ARG A 463 13.31 -26.19 -7.90
CA ARG A 463 13.41 -24.94 -7.15
C ARG A 463 12.30 -23.98 -7.56
N ALA A 464 11.78 -23.23 -6.60
CA ALA A 464 10.78 -22.21 -6.84
C ALA A 464 11.47 -20.87 -7.18
N ARG A 465 10.79 -20.08 -7.99
CA ARG A 465 11.08 -18.68 -8.22
C ARG A 465 9.75 -17.93 -8.16
N ARG A 466 9.81 -16.66 -7.80
CA ARG A 466 8.67 -15.76 -7.78
C ARG A 466 9.04 -14.42 -8.37
N LEU A 467 8.10 -13.77 -9.05
CA LEU A 467 8.25 -12.41 -9.52
C LEU A 467 7.49 -11.49 -8.58
N LEU A 468 8.15 -10.44 -8.07
CA LEU A 468 7.56 -9.42 -7.23
C LEU A 468 7.38 -8.14 -8.05
N VAL A 469 6.21 -7.51 -7.95
CA VAL A 469 5.92 -6.16 -8.45
C VAL A 469 5.42 -5.35 -7.27
N SER A 470 6.10 -4.26 -6.93
CA SER A 470 5.90 -3.58 -5.65
C SER A 470 5.98 -2.08 -5.70
N MET A 471 5.27 -1.44 -4.79
CA MET A 471 5.27 0.01 -4.54
C MET A 471 5.27 0.24 -3.03
N ILE A 472 5.98 1.28 -2.57
CA ILE A 472 5.93 1.73 -1.17
C ILE A 472 5.26 3.10 -1.12
N ALA A 473 4.31 3.29 -0.21
CA ALA A 473 3.63 4.55 0.03
C ALA A 473 3.82 5.01 1.48
N THR A 474 4.06 6.31 1.69
CA THR A 474 4.19 6.94 3.02
C THR A 474 2.98 7.82 3.31
N VAL A 475 2.12 7.39 4.22
CA VAL A 475 0.94 8.17 4.63
C VAL A 475 1.18 8.71 6.03
N GLY A 476 1.64 9.96 6.12
CA GLY A 476 1.99 10.59 7.38
C GLY A 476 3.08 9.81 8.12
N ASN A 477 2.69 9.10 9.17
CA ASN A 477 3.59 8.34 10.03
C ASN A 477 3.86 6.89 9.57
N TYR A 478 3.02 6.31 8.69
CA TYR A 478 3.14 4.92 8.27
C TYR A 478 3.74 4.77 6.87
N GLU A 479 4.46 3.66 6.67
CA GLU A 479 4.79 3.15 5.34
C GLU A 479 4.11 1.81 5.06
N TYR A 480 3.58 1.68 3.85
CA TYR A 480 2.98 0.45 3.34
C TYR A 480 3.69 0.01 2.06
N GLY A 481 4.30 -1.16 2.10
CA GLY A 481 4.80 -1.85 0.91
C GLY A 481 3.74 -2.81 0.38
N PHE A 482 3.27 -2.58 -0.85
CA PHE A 482 2.30 -3.42 -1.54
C PHE A 482 3.03 -4.31 -2.54
N TYR A 483 3.10 -5.62 -2.31
CA TYR A 483 3.81 -6.57 -3.16
C TYR A 483 2.83 -7.54 -3.83
N TRP A 484 2.66 -7.41 -5.13
CA TRP A 484 2.03 -8.44 -5.95
C TRP A 484 3.09 -9.47 -6.35
N VAL A 485 2.86 -10.73 -5.98
CA VAL A 485 3.82 -11.83 -6.12
C VAL A 485 3.23 -12.90 -7.01
N PHE A 486 3.92 -13.20 -8.10
CA PHE A 486 3.54 -14.23 -9.07
C PHE A 486 4.40 -15.48 -8.85
N HIS A 487 3.75 -16.62 -8.62
CA HIS A 487 4.41 -17.90 -8.37
C HIS A 487 4.37 -18.79 -9.61
N MET A 488 5.38 -19.65 -9.79
CA MET A 488 5.45 -20.53 -10.97
C MET A 488 4.32 -21.57 -11.04
N ASP A 489 3.69 -21.90 -9.91
CA ASP A 489 2.56 -22.83 -9.82
C ASP A 489 1.21 -22.23 -10.25
N GLY A 490 1.20 -20.96 -10.64
CA GLY A 490 -0.01 -20.24 -11.03
C GLY A 490 -0.70 -19.52 -9.86
N THR A 491 -0.08 -19.48 -8.67
CA THR A 491 -0.56 -18.68 -7.54
C THR A 491 -0.23 -17.19 -7.75
N LEU A 492 -1.24 -16.33 -7.57
CA LEU A 492 -1.07 -14.88 -7.42
C LEU A 492 -1.24 -14.52 -5.95
N GLU A 493 -0.28 -13.81 -5.37
CA GLU A 493 -0.28 -13.40 -3.97
C GLU A 493 -0.20 -11.88 -3.87
N LEU A 494 -0.90 -11.32 -2.90
CA LEU A 494 -0.66 -9.97 -2.42
C LEU A 494 -0.10 -10.08 -1.01
N ASP A 495 1.09 -9.51 -0.81
CA ASP A 495 1.75 -9.36 0.49
C ASP A 495 1.89 -7.87 0.80
N ILE A 496 1.22 -7.42 1.85
CA ILE A 496 1.32 -6.06 2.36
C ILE A 496 2.23 -6.06 3.58
N LYS A 497 3.21 -5.16 3.56
CA LYS A 497 4.15 -4.89 4.65
C LYS A 497 3.82 -3.53 5.25
N ALA A 498 3.35 -3.50 6.50
CA ALA A 498 3.15 -2.27 7.26
C ALA A 498 4.37 -2.04 8.18
N THR A 499 4.94 -0.84 8.11
CA THR A 499 6.11 -0.40 8.90
C THR A 499 5.98 1.10 9.16
N GLY A 500 6.99 1.70 9.78
CA GLY A 500 7.05 3.14 9.99
C GLY A 500 6.88 3.49 11.45
N ILE A 501 6.46 4.71 11.73
CA ILE A 501 6.34 5.21 13.10
C ILE A 501 4.89 5.12 13.51
N MET A 502 4.61 4.61 14.70
CA MET A 502 3.24 4.59 15.21
C MET A 502 2.75 6.02 15.45
N ASN A 503 1.49 6.32 15.16
CA ASN A 503 0.92 7.60 15.56
C ASN A 503 0.88 7.67 17.09
N THR A 504 1.44 8.73 17.67
CA THR A 504 1.62 8.84 19.12
C THR A 504 0.76 9.95 19.73
N GLN A 505 0.59 9.83 21.05
CA GLN A 505 -0.11 10.79 21.90
C GLN A 505 0.59 10.90 23.26
N GLY A 506 0.41 12.03 23.94
CA GLY A 506 0.97 12.20 25.29
C GLY A 506 0.13 11.46 26.32
N LEU A 507 0.59 11.42 27.58
CA LEU A 507 -0.24 10.88 28.66
C LEU A 507 -1.49 11.74 28.88
N ASN A 508 -2.64 11.08 28.90
CA ASN A 508 -3.94 11.71 29.15
C ASN A 508 -4.76 10.87 30.14
N ALA A 509 -6.03 11.25 30.35
CA ALA A 509 -6.89 10.64 31.35
C ALA A 509 -7.18 9.14 31.13
N ILE A 510 -6.92 8.60 29.93
CA ILE A 510 -7.16 7.19 29.60
C ILE A 510 -5.85 6.38 29.49
N SER A 511 -4.68 7.00 29.65
CA SER A 511 -3.42 6.26 29.66
C SER A 511 -3.43 5.16 30.72
N GLY A 512 -2.95 3.97 30.36
CA GLY A 512 -2.95 2.78 31.24
C GLY A 512 -4.29 2.05 31.38
N THR A 513 -5.35 2.47 30.68
CA THR A 513 -6.67 1.81 30.73
C THR A 513 -6.85 0.69 29.68
N GLY A 514 -5.86 0.47 28.82
CA GLY A 514 -5.85 -0.59 27.81
C GLY A 514 -6.23 -0.16 26.39
N TYR A 515 -6.56 1.12 26.15
CA TYR A 515 -6.80 1.66 24.80
C TYR A 515 -5.52 1.94 23.99
N GLY A 516 -4.35 1.76 24.59
CA GLY A 516 -3.05 1.90 23.97
C GLY A 516 -1.94 1.44 24.91
N THR A 517 -0.71 1.47 24.42
CA THR A 517 0.50 1.08 25.16
C THR A 517 1.41 2.28 25.36
N GLU A 518 1.85 2.53 26.59
CA GLU A 518 2.94 3.48 26.84
C GLU A 518 4.25 2.88 26.31
N ILE A 519 4.84 3.52 25.30
CA ILE A 519 5.97 2.99 24.53
C ILE A 519 7.31 3.60 24.93
N MET A 520 7.25 4.77 25.53
CA MET A 520 8.36 5.44 26.21
C MET A 520 7.75 6.38 27.26
N PRO A 521 8.53 6.82 28.26
CA PRO A 521 8.00 7.65 29.34
C PRO A 521 7.26 8.88 28.79
N GLY A 522 5.97 8.99 29.09
CA GLY A 522 5.15 10.12 28.66
C GLY A 522 4.44 9.96 27.32
N VAL A 523 4.71 8.90 26.55
CA VAL A 523 4.19 8.71 25.19
C VAL A 523 3.44 7.39 25.08
N THR A 524 2.18 7.47 24.62
CA THR A 524 1.33 6.31 24.35
C THR A 524 1.10 6.16 22.84
N ALA A 525 1.03 4.91 22.36
CA ALA A 525 0.49 4.60 21.04
C ALA A 525 -0.89 3.91 21.20
N PRO A 526 -1.96 4.47 20.61
CA PRO A 526 -3.31 3.90 20.66
C PRO A 526 -3.44 2.61 19.83
N ASN A 527 -4.30 1.70 20.30
CA ASN A 527 -4.70 0.51 19.55
C ASN A 527 -5.43 0.93 18.26
N HIS A 528 -5.21 0.23 17.16
CA HIS A 528 -5.86 0.53 15.88
C HIS A 528 -5.89 -0.69 14.95
N GLN A 529 -6.59 -0.56 13.83
CA GLN A 529 -6.60 -1.56 12.76
C GLN A 529 -6.06 -0.95 11.46
N HIS A 530 -5.49 -1.77 10.59
CA HIS A 530 -5.27 -1.42 9.19
C HIS A 530 -6.12 -2.38 8.35
N LEU A 531 -7.16 -1.88 7.71
CA LEU A 531 -8.14 -2.69 6.98
C LEU A 531 -8.14 -2.29 5.51
N PHE A 532 -7.76 -3.22 4.63
CA PHE A 532 -7.60 -3.04 3.20
C PHE A 532 -8.77 -3.66 2.45
N CYS A 533 -9.05 -3.17 1.24
CA CYS A 533 -9.97 -3.77 0.28
C CYS A 533 -9.29 -3.93 -1.07
N ALA A 534 -9.05 -5.17 -1.50
CA ALA A 534 -8.59 -5.46 -2.84
C ALA A 534 -9.79 -5.58 -3.80
N ARG A 535 -9.75 -4.85 -4.92
CA ARG A 535 -10.70 -5.00 -6.03
C ARG A 535 -10.09 -5.93 -7.07
N LEU A 536 -10.76 -7.06 -7.31
CA LEU A 536 -10.33 -8.11 -8.22
C LEU A 536 -11.42 -8.31 -9.27
N ASP A 537 -11.22 -7.72 -10.44
CA ASP A 537 -12.11 -7.81 -11.59
C ASP A 537 -11.86 -9.16 -12.29
N MET A 538 -12.67 -10.17 -11.99
CA MET A 538 -12.34 -11.57 -12.30
C MET A 538 -12.58 -11.90 -13.78
N ALA A 539 -11.75 -12.77 -14.33
CA ALA A 539 -11.86 -13.22 -15.71
C ALA A 539 -11.36 -14.66 -15.90
N VAL A 540 -11.69 -15.58 -14.98
CA VAL A 540 -11.23 -16.98 -15.00
C VAL A 540 -11.71 -17.67 -16.29
N ASP A 541 -10.79 -17.88 -17.24
CA ASP A 541 -11.09 -18.34 -18.61
C ASP A 541 -12.16 -17.52 -19.36
N GLY A 542 -12.30 -16.24 -19.01
CA GLY A 542 -13.24 -15.31 -19.64
C GLY A 542 -14.10 -14.60 -18.60
N ASP A 543 -14.90 -13.64 -19.06
CA ASP A 543 -15.63 -12.74 -18.17
C ASP A 543 -16.84 -13.42 -17.51
N ALA A 544 -17.42 -14.47 -18.10
CA ALA A 544 -18.55 -15.18 -17.50
C ALA A 544 -18.08 -16.09 -16.34
N ASN A 545 -18.20 -15.61 -15.11
CA ASN A 545 -17.76 -16.27 -13.89
C ASN A 545 -18.90 -16.40 -12.87
N ARG A 546 -18.70 -17.26 -11.87
CA ARG A 546 -19.59 -17.38 -10.70
C ARG A 546 -18.75 -17.45 -9.42
N LEU A 547 -19.27 -16.91 -8.32
CA LEU A 547 -18.68 -17.08 -7.00
C LEU A 547 -19.30 -18.28 -6.28
N VAL A 548 -18.47 -19.18 -5.77
CA VAL A 548 -18.88 -20.36 -5.02
C VAL A 548 -18.34 -20.28 -3.60
N GLU A 549 -19.24 -20.31 -2.62
CA GLU A 549 -18.89 -20.45 -1.21
C GLU A 549 -18.71 -21.94 -0.89
N MET A 550 -17.60 -22.25 -0.23
CA MET A 550 -17.17 -23.61 0.08
C MET A 550 -17.13 -23.78 1.59
N ASN A 551 -17.89 -24.73 2.13
CA ASN A 551 -17.91 -25.04 3.55
C ASN A 551 -17.51 -26.51 3.78
N VAL A 552 -16.58 -26.76 4.69
CA VAL A 552 -16.26 -28.10 5.17
C VAL A 552 -17.37 -28.57 6.10
N VAL A 553 -17.85 -29.79 5.87
CA VAL A 553 -18.86 -30.43 6.70
C VAL A 553 -18.44 -31.84 7.10
N GLN A 554 -18.87 -32.26 8.28
CA GLN A 554 -18.74 -33.63 8.76
C GLN A 554 -20.09 -34.34 8.65
N PRO A 555 -20.23 -35.35 7.77
CA PRO A 555 -21.43 -36.19 7.75
C PRO A 555 -21.62 -36.92 9.09
N PRO A 556 -22.87 -37.14 9.55
CA PRO A 556 -23.13 -37.83 10.79
C PRO A 556 -22.61 -39.28 10.75
N MET A 557 -22.28 -39.82 11.93
CA MET A 557 -21.92 -41.23 12.07
C MET A 557 -23.11 -42.14 11.72
N GLY A 558 -22.85 -43.23 10.99
CA GLY A 558 -23.88 -44.18 10.54
C GLY A 558 -23.36 -45.04 9.39
N ASP A 559 -24.25 -45.71 8.65
CA ASP A 559 -23.86 -46.66 7.59
C ASP A 559 -22.92 -46.06 6.52
N GLY A 560 -23.08 -44.77 6.19
CA GLY A 560 -22.24 -44.04 5.24
C GLY A 560 -20.95 -43.43 5.83
N ASN A 561 -20.80 -43.43 7.15
CA ASN A 561 -19.63 -42.94 7.88
C ASN A 561 -19.49 -43.71 9.22
N PRO A 562 -19.28 -45.04 9.19
CA PRO A 562 -19.42 -45.89 10.37
C PRO A 562 -18.39 -45.59 11.47
N ASN A 563 -17.27 -44.97 11.09
CA ASN A 563 -16.19 -44.60 12.01
C ASN A 563 -16.16 -43.09 12.30
N GLY A 564 -17.12 -42.30 11.81
CA GLY A 564 -17.24 -40.87 12.10
C GLY A 564 -16.13 -39.97 11.51
N ASN A 565 -15.18 -40.52 10.75
CA ASN A 565 -13.98 -39.82 10.31
C ASN A 565 -14.13 -39.05 8.99
N ALA A 566 -15.21 -39.28 8.23
CA ALA A 566 -15.40 -38.63 6.94
C ALA A 566 -15.70 -37.13 7.08
N PHE A 567 -15.19 -36.33 6.14
CA PHE A 567 -15.55 -34.94 5.91
C PHE A 567 -15.58 -34.67 4.41
N ARG A 568 -16.28 -33.62 4.00
CA ARG A 568 -16.36 -33.19 2.59
C ARG A 568 -16.56 -31.69 2.51
N VAL A 569 -16.43 -31.14 1.31
CA VAL A 569 -16.78 -29.75 1.03
C VAL A 569 -18.17 -29.69 0.41
N GLU A 570 -19.01 -28.79 0.89
CA GLU A 570 -20.32 -28.46 0.33
C GLU A 570 -20.25 -27.11 -0.41
N PRO A 571 -20.33 -27.12 -1.75
CA PRO A 571 -20.31 -25.90 -2.56
C PRO A 571 -21.70 -25.25 -2.59
N THR A 572 -21.74 -23.92 -2.50
CA THR A 572 -22.93 -23.09 -2.71
C THR A 572 -22.61 -22.00 -3.71
N VAL A 573 -23.21 -22.06 -4.90
CA VAL A 573 -23.14 -20.97 -5.88
C VAL A 573 -23.91 -19.78 -5.33
N LEU A 574 -23.28 -18.61 -5.29
CA LEU A 574 -23.94 -17.38 -4.87
C LEU A 574 -24.65 -16.76 -6.07
N GLU A 575 -25.95 -16.50 -5.91
CA GLU A 575 -26.82 -16.05 -7.02
C GLU A 575 -26.84 -14.52 -7.16
N THR A 576 -26.84 -13.80 -6.03
CA THR A 576 -27.02 -12.35 -5.97
C THR A 576 -25.84 -11.68 -5.28
N GLU A 577 -25.56 -10.45 -5.69
CA GLU A 577 -24.52 -9.60 -5.10
C GLU A 577 -24.67 -9.44 -3.57
N GLY A 578 -23.56 -9.21 -2.89
CA GLY A 578 -23.55 -9.01 -1.44
C GLY A 578 -22.25 -9.41 -0.75
N GLY A 579 -22.22 -9.18 0.56
CA GLY A 579 -21.11 -9.52 1.43
C GLY A 579 -21.22 -10.91 2.05
N ARG A 580 -20.07 -11.55 2.33
CA ARG A 580 -19.92 -12.81 3.04
C ARG A 580 -18.80 -12.70 4.08
N THR A 581 -19.07 -13.25 5.26
CA THR A 581 -18.10 -13.35 6.34
C THR A 581 -17.45 -14.73 6.36
N ARG A 582 -16.28 -14.79 6.99
CA ARG A 582 -15.55 -16.03 7.27
C ARG A 582 -16.36 -16.83 8.27
N ASN A 583 -16.31 -18.15 8.17
CA ASN A 583 -16.76 -19.04 9.20
C ASN A 583 -15.63 -20.01 9.56
N ALA A 584 -15.10 -19.89 10.78
CA ALA A 584 -14.03 -20.74 11.27
C ALA A 584 -14.49 -22.18 11.47
N ASP A 585 -15.73 -22.37 11.91
CA ASP A 585 -16.28 -23.69 12.27
C ASP A 585 -16.45 -24.60 11.05
N THR A 586 -16.55 -24.00 9.85
CA THR A 586 -16.70 -24.72 8.58
C THR A 586 -15.50 -24.52 7.65
N GLU A 587 -14.40 -23.94 8.13
CA GLU A 587 -13.24 -23.56 7.31
C GLU A 587 -13.65 -22.90 5.99
N ARG A 588 -14.60 -21.94 6.06
CA ARG A 588 -15.21 -21.35 4.87
C ARG A 588 -14.18 -20.66 4.00
N PHE A 589 -14.23 -20.96 2.70
CA PHE A 589 -13.45 -20.28 1.66
C PHE A 589 -14.32 -20.01 0.41
N TRP A 590 -13.76 -19.26 -0.54
CA TRP A 590 -14.45 -18.92 -1.78
C TRP A 590 -13.63 -19.28 -3.01
N ARG A 591 -14.35 -19.63 -4.07
CA ARG A 591 -13.79 -19.98 -5.37
C ARG A 591 -14.52 -19.25 -6.48
N VAL A 592 -13.77 -18.71 -7.43
CA VAL A 592 -14.32 -18.16 -8.68
C VAL A 592 -14.19 -19.22 -9.74
N GLU A 593 -15.32 -19.60 -10.34
CA GLU A 593 -15.38 -20.62 -11.39
C GLU A 593 -15.75 -19.99 -12.72
N SER A 594 -15.17 -20.52 -13.80
CA SER A 594 -15.64 -20.24 -15.15
C SER A 594 -17.05 -20.79 -15.36
N ALA A 595 -17.90 -20.03 -16.05
CA ALA A 595 -19.21 -20.51 -16.45
C ALA A 595 -19.17 -21.49 -17.63
N ALA A 596 -18.09 -21.44 -18.43
CA ALA A 596 -18.00 -22.13 -19.72
C ALA A 596 -16.82 -23.10 -19.83
N ALA A 597 -15.66 -22.77 -19.26
CA ALA A 597 -14.47 -23.59 -19.37
C ALA A 597 -14.45 -24.71 -18.34
N THR A 598 -13.99 -25.89 -18.77
CA THR A 598 -13.80 -27.06 -17.91
C THR A 598 -12.39 -27.61 -18.05
N ASN A 599 -11.84 -28.13 -16.95
CA ASN A 599 -10.59 -28.88 -16.99
C ASN A 599 -10.77 -30.27 -17.61
N GLY A 600 -9.67 -31.00 -17.77
CA GLY A 600 -9.61 -32.35 -18.35
C GLY A 600 -10.41 -33.42 -17.59
N LEU A 601 -10.98 -33.10 -16.42
CA LEU A 601 -11.90 -33.95 -15.68
C LEU A 601 -13.38 -33.52 -15.82
N GLY A 602 -13.67 -32.56 -16.70
CA GLY A 602 -15.02 -32.08 -16.97
C GLY A 602 -15.63 -31.21 -15.87
N ARG A 603 -14.80 -30.62 -15.00
CA ARG A 603 -15.24 -29.70 -13.93
C ARG A 603 -14.92 -28.27 -14.32
N PRO A 604 -15.68 -27.25 -13.87
CA PRO A 604 -15.34 -25.85 -14.10
C PRO A 604 -13.90 -25.54 -13.70
N THR A 605 -13.20 -24.77 -14.54
CA THR A 605 -11.89 -24.22 -14.18
C THR A 605 -12.08 -23.12 -13.14
N ALA A 606 -11.15 -23.01 -12.20
CA ALA A 606 -11.38 -22.15 -11.05
C ALA A 606 -10.12 -21.66 -10.35
N TYR A 607 -10.27 -20.54 -9.63
CA TYR A 607 -9.28 -19.99 -8.72
C TYR A 607 -9.89 -19.81 -7.32
N ARG A 608 -9.17 -20.23 -6.29
CA ARG A 608 -9.57 -20.17 -4.89
C ARG A 608 -8.92 -18.98 -4.19
N LEU A 609 -9.71 -18.24 -3.41
CA LEU A 609 -9.21 -17.21 -2.50
C LEU A 609 -8.81 -17.82 -1.15
N HIS A 610 -7.56 -17.61 -0.74
CA HIS A 610 -7.03 -17.95 0.56
C HIS A 610 -6.49 -16.68 1.25
N SER A 611 -6.88 -16.42 2.50
CA SER A 611 -6.50 -15.18 3.20
C SER A 611 -6.20 -15.45 4.67
N SER A 612 -5.11 -14.85 5.17
CA SER A 612 -4.69 -14.95 6.57
C SER A 612 -5.15 -13.75 7.42
N GLY A 613 -5.64 -12.68 6.77
CA GLY A 613 -5.95 -11.38 7.41
C GLY A 613 -7.43 -11.07 7.60
N MET A 614 -8.31 -12.08 7.65
CA MET A 614 -9.77 -11.86 7.77
C MET A 614 -10.15 -11.41 9.19
N LEU A 615 -10.05 -10.11 9.44
CA LEU A 615 -10.33 -9.48 10.72
C LEU A 615 -11.76 -8.96 10.84
N ARG A 616 -12.30 -9.06 12.05
CA ARG A 616 -13.51 -8.34 12.44
C ARG A 616 -13.18 -6.85 12.65
N PRO A 617 -14.03 -5.92 12.18
CA PRO A 617 -13.95 -4.51 12.58
C PRO A 617 -14.44 -4.30 14.02
N TRP A 618 -13.69 -3.54 14.82
CA TRP A 618 -14.01 -3.24 16.22
C TRP A 618 -14.76 -1.90 16.38
N PHE A 619 -15.83 -1.71 15.60
CA PHE A 619 -16.71 -0.54 15.67
C PHE A 619 -18.15 -0.96 15.97
N HIS A 620 -18.88 -0.08 16.65
CA HIS A 620 -20.30 -0.29 16.87
C HIS A 620 -21.11 -0.05 15.59
N ALA A 621 -22.18 -0.84 15.44
CA ALA A 621 -23.20 -0.60 14.44
C ALA A 621 -23.87 0.77 14.65
N GLY A 622 -24.32 1.40 13.57
CA GLY A 622 -24.94 2.72 13.53
C GLY A 622 -23.95 3.89 13.47
N THR A 623 -22.64 3.64 13.58
CA THR A 623 -21.62 4.69 13.55
C THR A 623 -21.37 5.21 12.14
N MET A 624 -20.83 6.44 12.00
CA MET A 624 -20.43 6.93 10.69
C MET A 624 -19.29 6.12 10.08
N MET A 625 -18.47 5.48 10.94
CA MET A 625 -17.45 4.53 10.50
C MET A 625 -18.07 3.32 9.78
N GLU A 626 -19.15 2.73 10.33
CA GLU A 626 -19.89 1.66 9.66
C GLU A 626 -20.42 2.09 8.29
N LYS A 627 -20.97 3.30 8.20
CA LYS A 627 -21.54 3.83 6.95
C LYS A 627 -20.47 4.09 5.90
N ARG A 628 -19.36 4.75 6.27
CA ARG A 628 -18.29 5.17 5.34
C ARG A 628 -17.38 4.02 4.93
N ALA A 629 -17.07 3.11 5.86
CA ALA A 629 -16.21 1.95 5.61
C ALA A 629 -16.99 0.64 5.49
N ALA A 630 -18.19 0.67 4.93
CA ALA A 630 -19.07 -0.50 4.90
C ALA A 630 -18.38 -1.78 4.38
N PHE A 631 -17.39 -1.64 3.49
CA PHE A 631 -16.59 -2.72 2.93
C PHE A 631 -15.87 -3.61 3.97
N ILE A 632 -15.52 -3.11 5.16
CA ILE A 632 -14.79 -3.90 6.17
C ILE A 632 -15.70 -4.87 6.94
N PHE A 633 -17.03 -4.75 6.83
CA PHE A 633 -17.98 -5.55 7.60
C PHE A 633 -18.29 -6.92 6.98
N ASN A 634 -17.75 -7.20 5.80
CA ASN A 634 -17.67 -8.55 5.23
C ASN A 634 -16.26 -8.77 4.68
N HIS A 635 -15.78 -10.03 4.72
CA HIS A 635 -14.44 -10.35 4.22
C HIS A 635 -14.40 -10.51 2.70
N VAL A 636 -15.52 -10.89 2.09
CA VAL A 636 -15.68 -10.95 0.64
C VAL A 636 -16.97 -10.27 0.26
N TRP A 637 -16.92 -9.37 -0.70
CA TRP A 637 -18.10 -8.91 -1.43
C TRP A 637 -17.98 -9.35 -2.88
N CYS A 638 -19.12 -9.55 -3.52
CA CYS A 638 -19.18 -9.78 -4.96
C CYS A 638 -20.30 -8.95 -5.56
N THR A 639 -19.98 -8.23 -6.64
CA THR A 639 -20.91 -7.45 -7.45
C THR A 639 -20.74 -7.85 -8.92
N PRO A 640 -21.77 -7.69 -9.77
CA PRO A 640 -21.51 -7.68 -11.20
C PRO A 640 -20.62 -6.48 -11.55
N TYR A 641 -19.87 -6.60 -12.64
CA TYR A 641 -19.04 -5.51 -13.14
C TYR A 641 -19.89 -4.30 -13.54
N ASP A 642 -19.49 -3.13 -13.06
CA ASP A 642 -19.96 -1.83 -13.49
C ASP A 642 -18.75 -0.89 -13.61
N PRO A 643 -18.54 -0.18 -14.74
CA PRO A 643 -17.41 0.72 -14.92
C PRO A 643 -17.38 1.91 -13.93
N ALA A 644 -18.53 2.28 -13.35
CA ALA A 644 -18.65 3.33 -12.34
C ALA A 644 -18.35 2.84 -10.91
N GLU A 645 -18.48 1.53 -10.63
CA GLU A 645 -18.22 0.93 -9.32
C GLU A 645 -16.73 0.57 -9.18
N ARG A 646 -15.94 1.55 -8.68
CA ARG A 646 -14.47 1.42 -8.55
C ARG A 646 -13.95 1.39 -7.12
N TYR A 647 -14.57 2.15 -6.21
CA TYR A 647 -14.04 2.41 -4.88
C TYR A 647 -15.07 2.02 -3.82
N PRO A 648 -14.79 1.02 -2.96
CA PRO A 648 -15.83 0.42 -2.11
C PRO A 648 -16.30 1.35 -0.97
N ALA A 649 -15.55 2.43 -0.69
CA ALA A 649 -15.95 3.52 0.22
C ALA A 649 -16.59 4.74 -0.50
N GLY A 650 -16.80 4.65 -1.82
CA GLY A 650 -17.36 5.73 -2.63
C GLY A 650 -16.31 6.53 -3.40
N ARG A 651 -16.78 7.36 -4.34
CA ARG A 651 -15.92 8.15 -5.24
C ARG A 651 -15.22 9.28 -4.51
N PHE A 652 -15.93 9.96 -3.61
CA PHE A 652 -15.41 11.05 -2.79
C PHE A 652 -15.53 10.67 -1.32
N VAL A 653 -14.39 10.31 -0.69
CA VAL A 653 -14.37 9.72 0.66
C VAL A 653 -14.19 10.78 1.74
N ASN A 654 -13.48 11.86 1.43
CA ASN A 654 -13.22 12.95 2.38
C ASN A 654 -14.55 13.52 2.92
N GLN A 655 -14.71 13.45 4.25
CA GLN A 655 -15.93 13.83 4.97
C GLN A 655 -17.24 13.23 4.39
N SER A 656 -17.20 12.07 3.72
CA SER A 656 -18.38 11.45 3.11
C SER A 656 -19.43 11.03 4.15
N ASP A 657 -20.70 10.93 3.75
CA ASP A 657 -21.79 10.43 4.60
C ASP A 657 -21.98 8.90 4.50
N GLY A 658 -21.21 8.25 3.63
CA GLY A 658 -21.28 6.80 3.36
C GLY A 658 -22.41 6.39 2.42
N SER A 659 -23.06 7.33 1.72
CA SER A 659 -24.20 7.03 0.82
C SER A 659 -23.82 6.31 -0.48
N GLU A 660 -22.58 6.46 -0.97
CA GLU A 660 -22.10 5.85 -2.23
C GLU A 660 -21.23 4.59 -2.04
N THR A 661 -21.24 3.97 -0.86
CA THR A 661 -20.37 2.81 -0.57
C THR A 661 -20.88 1.51 -1.23
N ILE A 662 -20.07 0.45 -1.16
CA ILE A 662 -20.45 -0.89 -1.62
C ILE A 662 -21.77 -1.41 -1.01
N ALA A 663 -22.09 -0.98 0.22
CA ALA A 663 -23.35 -1.32 0.86
C ALA A 663 -24.57 -0.67 0.18
N ALA A 664 -24.39 0.42 -0.56
CA ALA A 664 -25.42 1.01 -1.40
C ALA A 664 -25.57 0.21 -2.71
N TRP A 665 -24.47 -0.18 -3.34
CA TRP A 665 -24.50 -0.90 -4.62
C TRP A 665 -25.25 -2.23 -4.52
N VAL A 666 -24.93 -3.03 -3.49
CA VAL A 666 -25.50 -4.38 -3.35
C VAL A 666 -27.01 -4.41 -3.05
N LYS A 667 -27.62 -3.27 -2.70
CA LYS A 667 -29.07 -3.16 -2.51
C LYS A 667 -29.85 -3.34 -3.82
N GLN A 668 -29.18 -3.22 -4.97
CA GLN A 668 -29.78 -3.46 -6.29
C GLN A 668 -30.16 -4.94 -6.49
N GLY A 669 -29.53 -5.87 -5.76
CA GLY A 669 -29.87 -7.30 -5.81
C GLY A 669 -29.58 -7.94 -7.17
N ARG A 670 -28.59 -7.43 -7.90
CA ARG A 670 -28.19 -7.90 -9.23
C ARG A 670 -27.62 -9.32 -9.15
N SER A 671 -27.78 -10.06 -10.25
CA SER A 671 -27.22 -11.40 -10.40
C SER A 671 -25.69 -11.36 -10.48
N ILE A 672 -25.04 -12.30 -9.81
CA ILE A 672 -23.59 -12.56 -9.91
C ILE A 672 -23.29 -13.97 -10.45
N ARG A 673 -24.32 -14.67 -10.93
CA ARG A 673 -24.17 -15.99 -11.52
C ARG A 673 -23.86 -15.90 -13.02
N ASP A 674 -22.79 -16.58 -13.42
CA ASP A 674 -22.41 -16.81 -14.81
C ASP A 674 -22.28 -15.51 -15.63
N THR A 675 -21.69 -14.48 -15.01
CA THR A 675 -21.57 -13.12 -15.54
C THR A 675 -20.21 -12.49 -15.18
N ASP A 676 -19.94 -11.29 -15.67
CA ASP A 676 -18.76 -10.50 -15.32
C ASP A 676 -18.87 -10.02 -13.88
N ILE A 677 -17.98 -10.50 -13.01
CA ILE A 677 -18.04 -10.25 -11.56
C ILE A 677 -16.76 -9.62 -11.04
N VAL A 678 -16.94 -8.76 -10.03
CA VAL A 678 -15.85 -8.15 -9.27
C VAL A 678 -15.89 -8.70 -7.85
N LEU A 679 -14.75 -9.24 -7.39
CA LEU A 679 -14.55 -9.55 -5.98
C LEU A 679 -13.93 -8.37 -5.26
N TRP A 680 -14.45 -8.09 -4.07
CA TRP A 680 -13.91 -7.10 -3.15
C TRP A 680 -13.51 -7.81 -1.88
N HIS A 681 -12.21 -8.02 -1.68
CA HIS A 681 -11.70 -8.77 -0.54
C HIS A 681 -11.20 -7.83 0.54
N SER A 682 -11.83 -7.89 1.72
CA SER A 682 -11.43 -7.12 2.90
C SER A 682 -10.60 -7.97 3.85
N PHE A 683 -9.44 -7.44 4.25
CA PHE A 683 -8.45 -8.10 5.11
C PHE A 683 -7.60 -7.04 5.83
N GLY A 684 -6.77 -7.42 6.80
CA GLY A 684 -6.00 -6.43 7.53
C GLY A 684 -5.11 -6.89 8.66
N LEU A 685 -4.74 -5.94 9.51
CA LEU A 685 -3.94 -6.07 10.72
C LEU A 685 -4.71 -5.48 11.92
N LEU A 686 -4.67 -6.17 13.06
CA LEU A 686 -5.02 -5.60 14.35
C LEU A 686 -3.71 -5.23 15.03
N HIS A 687 -3.46 -3.94 15.22
CA HIS A 687 -2.23 -3.47 15.85
C HIS A 687 -2.53 -3.09 17.29
N LEU A 688 -1.99 -3.91 18.20
CA LEU A 688 -1.86 -3.59 19.62
C LEU A 688 -0.39 -3.21 19.83
N PRO A 689 -0.07 -1.91 19.91
CA PRO A 689 1.31 -1.43 19.98
C PRO A 689 2.17 -2.13 21.03
N ARG A 690 3.41 -2.46 20.68
CA ARG A 690 4.41 -3.04 21.58
C ARG A 690 5.61 -2.11 21.73
N LEU A 691 6.44 -2.35 22.73
CA LEU A 691 7.67 -1.57 22.91
C LEU A 691 8.64 -1.73 21.74
N GLU A 692 8.71 -2.93 21.17
CA GLU A 692 9.56 -3.25 20.02
C GLU A 692 9.11 -2.57 18.72
N ASP A 693 7.91 -1.98 18.71
CA ASP A 693 7.38 -1.22 17.58
C ASP A 693 7.89 0.25 17.57
N TRP A 694 8.68 0.65 18.57
CA TRP A 694 9.19 2.01 18.77
C TRP A 694 10.73 2.06 18.79
N PRO A 695 11.39 3.09 18.22
CA PRO A 695 10.85 4.28 17.56
C PRO A 695 10.36 4.09 16.12
N VAL A 696 10.73 2.97 15.49
CA VAL A 696 10.26 2.59 14.16
C VAL A 696 9.85 1.13 14.22
N GLN A 697 8.63 0.84 13.77
CA GLN A 697 8.01 -0.47 13.83
C GLN A 697 8.72 -1.43 12.87
N PRO A 698 9.09 -2.65 13.32
CA PRO A 698 9.42 -3.73 12.40
C PRO A 698 8.24 -4.10 11.50
N VAL A 699 8.53 -4.64 10.32
CA VAL A 699 7.48 -5.02 9.35
C VAL A 699 6.47 -6.00 9.95
N ALA A 700 5.20 -5.58 9.98
CA ALA A 700 4.03 -6.45 10.15
C ALA A 700 3.46 -6.81 8.77
N ARG A 701 2.92 -8.02 8.61
CA ARG A 701 2.50 -8.55 7.30
C ARG A 701 1.06 -9.01 7.28
N THR A 702 0.35 -8.70 6.20
CA THR A 702 -1.00 -9.23 5.91
C THR A 702 -1.17 -9.39 4.40
N GLY A 703 -2.19 -10.11 3.96
CA GLY A 703 -2.36 -10.37 2.53
C GLY A 703 -3.30 -11.53 2.22
N PHE A 704 -3.29 -11.95 0.97
CA PHE A 704 -4.07 -13.07 0.47
C PHE A 704 -3.42 -13.71 -0.76
N ARG A 705 -3.92 -14.89 -1.14
CA ARG A 705 -3.52 -15.66 -2.31
C ARG A 705 -4.74 -16.05 -3.14
N LEU A 706 -4.58 -16.04 -4.45
CA LEU A 706 -5.45 -16.65 -5.42
C LEU A 706 -4.71 -17.83 -6.03
N GLU A 707 -5.21 -19.02 -5.72
CA GLU A 707 -4.56 -20.29 -6.07
C GLU A 707 -5.37 -21.00 -7.16
N ALA A 708 -4.68 -21.59 -8.14
CA ALA A 708 -5.34 -22.41 -9.15
C ALA A 708 -6.01 -23.65 -8.48
N ASP A 709 -7.31 -23.80 -8.65
CA ASP A 709 -8.09 -24.94 -8.12
C ASP A 709 -8.80 -25.66 -9.27
N GLY A 710 -8.07 -26.57 -9.92
CA GLY A 710 -8.57 -27.22 -11.14
C GLY A 710 -8.62 -26.27 -12.35
N PHE A 711 -7.85 -25.17 -12.34
CA PHE A 711 -7.64 -24.35 -13.54
C PHE A 711 -6.80 -25.07 -14.59
N PHE A 712 -5.73 -25.75 -14.16
CA PHE A 712 -4.89 -26.60 -15.02
C PHE A 712 -5.31 -28.08 -14.89
N ASP A 713 -5.02 -28.87 -15.92
CA ASP A 713 -5.34 -30.31 -15.93
C ASP A 713 -4.44 -31.16 -15.03
N ARG A 714 -3.29 -30.60 -14.62
CA ARG A 714 -2.28 -31.19 -13.75
C ARG A 714 -1.36 -30.09 -13.22
N ASN A 715 -0.39 -30.45 -12.39
CA ASN A 715 0.65 -29.53 -11.91
C ASN A 715 1.29 -28.76 -13.10
N PRO A 716 1.17 -27.41 -13.15
CA PRO A 716 1.67 -26.60 -14.26
C PRO A 716 3.19 -26.40 -14.24
N THR A 717 3.89 -26.94 -13.24
CA THR A 717 5.33 -26.77 -13.03
C THR A 717 6.16 -28.02 -13.39
N LEU A 718 5.55 -29.00 -14.05
CA LEU A 718 6.24 -30.22 -14.47
C LEU A 718 7.26 -29.98 -15.60
N ASP A 719 7.15 -28.84 -16.29
CA ASP A 719 8.08 -28.39 -17.33
C ASP A 719 9.29 -27.63 -16.76
N VAL A 720 9.27 -27.26 -15.47
CA VAL A 720 10.42 -26.64 -14.80
C VAL A 720 11.58 -27.65 -14.82
N PRO A 721 12.78 -27.26 -15.28
CA PRO A 721 13.93 -28.16 -15.29
C PRO A 721 14.42 -28.47 -13.86
N PRO A 722 15.07 -29.62 -13.64
CA PRO A 722 15.79 -29.88 -12.40
C PRO A 722 16.70 -28.70 -12.06
N GLY A 723 16.72 -28.29 -10.79
CA GLY A 723 17.68 -27.29 -10.33
C GLY A 723 19.10 -27.81 -10.51
N ALA A 724 20.04 -26.93 -10.89
CA ALA A 724 21.46 -27.24 -10.90
C ALA A 724 21.99 -27.46 -9.48
#